data_AF-A0A7M3WEW5-F1
#
_entry.id   AF-A0A7M3WEW5-F1
#
_cell.length_a   1.000
_cell.length_b   1.000
_cell.length_c   1.000
_cell.angle_alpha   90.00
_cell.angle_beta   90.00
_cell.angle_gamma   90.00
#
_symmetry.space_group_name_H-M   'P 1'
#
loop_
_entity.id
_entity.type
_entity.pdbx_description
1 polymer ?
#
loop_
_entity_poly.entity_id
_entity_poly.type
_entity_poly.pdbx_seq_one_letter_code
_entity_poly.pdbx_strand_id
1 'polypeptide(L)'
;MQRRSGQPTHTLGSEWVDELCSIADQTKAMTGGSNFTSSVSVLTPEEALGCSADLVVLSNLSSSSWELRVPKVPFVGEDERHSLGILRPDAPIRDARHNLLHLLNCSQDVFVLDPSMDETSPPAAPIREWAIDFELSGIESATHEMTDRSPSPRASRQIDGLRIRQGKPPCNPPINPSAVSIPLDTAVQRDRERRQPTIASMDGYLPKENHSHILSIENLKFHGKPPEGIESPRTNGRWPVVGASVNGKITPSIDPRPLSPMATGSQVSDSRHGHSGEAPQEIQAWSPTRLQDWLRCPRRGWLSRELGAEREELQGEDIDNRTYGELLHNVHHDIIAKTLGFETSVEREHDGGLGHVSVQRSGLDQDEIMRIALESLDSRAPWLERTDAVSTQRLRSLTGMDREEWGSWLADPKPIPPRGRIGSIVTAELDIGDSAPLSIEWKIGNTSDHVQLRPTPEISVRGGIDPIRVRGWIDRVDLLPIELASETWIDDAGSDSVAPIRVTGSGWRPRRLIAIRDLKTSEESSLRNRHYSGLLEELQLAIYARAWEEAHPGDLVIAAGISVIGHKSEHFLELSSLFDSPCSGINIGTQTTITSGLHRFMDEDEKADSDHFRAWLAQRLSVAMGVASDARSGKVHPTPSPKVCAYCPVREICDVRMEGSF
;
A
#
# COMPACT_ATOMS: atom_id res chain seq x y z
N MET A 1 -47.82 -0.44 3.51
CA MET A 1 -48.38 -1.46 2.60
C MET A 1 -49.88 -1.66 2.82
N GLN A 2 -50.37 -2.03 4.01
CA GLN A 2 -51.81 -2.24 4.28
C GLN A 2 -52.76 -1.11 3.83
N ARG A 3 -52.45 0.17 4.12
CA ARG A 3 -53.21 1.35 3.62
C ARG A 3 -53.30 1.45 2.10
N ARG A 4 -52.30 0.96 1.36
CA ARG A 4 -52.29 0.97 -0.11
C ARG A 4 -53.07 -0.19 -0.72
N SER A 5 -53.45 -1.18 0.09
CA SER A 5 -54.22 -2.39 -0.30
C SER A 5 -55.69 -2.35 0.15
N GLY A 6 -56.18 -1.19 0.63
CA GLY A 6 -57.61 -0.98 0.93
C GLY A 6 -58.12 -1.66 2.20
N GLN A 7 -57.24 -2.17 3.06
CA GLN A 7 -57.65 -2.76 4.33
C GLN A 7 -57.81 -1.68 5.43
N PRO A 8 -58.86 -1.77 6.27
CA PRO A 8 -59.09 -0.83 7.36
C PRO A 8 -57.98 -0.98 8.41
N THR A 9 -57.39 0.15 8.83
CA THR A 9 -56.38 0.17 9.90
C THR A 9 -57.04 0.54 11.21
N HIS A 10 -57.14 -0.40 12.14
CA HIS A 10 -57.58 -0.13 13.51
C HIS A 10 -56.41 0.53 14.25
N THR A 11 -56.61 1.70 14.84
CA THR A 11 -55.52 2.42 15.55
C THR A 11 -55.63 2.31 17.07
N LEU A 12 -56.80 1.92 17.59
CA LEU A 12 -57.12 1.78 19.02
C LEU A 12 -58.30 0.79 19.18
N GLY A 13 -58.41 0.12 20.34
CA GLY A 13 -59.53 -0.78 20.67
C GLY A 13 -59.20 -2.27 20.59
N SER A 14 -60.15 -3.13 20.91
CA SER A 14 -59.94 -4.60 20.99
C SER A 14 -59.47 -5.20 19.68
N GLU A 15 -59.99 -4.73 18.54
CA GLU A 15 -59.60 -5.23 17.22
C GLU A 15 -58.14 -4.91 16.86
N TRP A 16 -57.59 -3.79 17.37
CA TRP A 16 -56.16 -3.48 17.22
C TRP A 16 -55.28 -4.39 18.10
N VAL A 17 -55.76 -4.70 19.32
CA VAL A 17 -55.09 -5.64 20.23
C VAL A 17 -55.08 -7.03 19.61
N ASP A 18 -56.21 -7.49 19.06
CA ASP A 18 -56.34 -8.79 18.42
C ASP A 18 -55.44 -8.92 17.18
N GLU A 19 -55.33 -7.85 16.37
CA GLU A 19 -54.40 -7.81 15.23
C GLU A 19 -52.93 -7.92 15.68
N LEU A 20 -52.53 -7.16 16.71
CA LEU A 20 -51.17 -7.21 17.25
C LEU A 20 -50.84 -8.53 17.95
N CYS A 21 -51.78 -9.08 18.72
CA CYS A 21 -51.65 -10.39 19.35
C CYS A 21 -51.52 -11.47 18.27
N SER A 22 -52.33 -11.42 17.20
CA SER A 22 -52.22 -12.34 16.07
C SER A 22 -50.87 -12.23 15.36
N ILE A 23 -50.33 -11.01 15.20
CA ILE A 23 -48.99 -10.83 14.61
C ILE A 23 -47.92 -11.39 15.56
N ALA A 24 -47.97 -11.09 16.85
CA ALA A 24 -47.04 -11.59 17.85
C ALA A 24 -47.07 -13.14 17.92
N ASP A 25 -48.25 -13.75 17.87
CA ASP A 25 -48.45 -15.20 17.93
C ASP A 25 -48.02 -15.92 16.64
N GLN A 26 -48.18 -15.28 15.48
CA GLN A 26 -47.78 -15.84 14.18
C GLN A 26 -46.31 -15.58 13.85
N THR A 27 -45.69 -14.59 14.49
CA THR A 27 -44.27 -14.34 14.37
C THR A 27 -43.54 -15.36 15.24
N LYS A 28 -43.19 -16.51 14.67
CA LYS A 28 -42.17 -17.37 15.29
C LYS A 28 -40.87 -16.58 15.36
N ALA A 29 -40.55 -16.04 16.53
CA ALA A 29 -39.19 -15.63 16.84
C ALA A 29 -38.29 -16.82 16.53
N MET A 30 -37.32 -16.64 15.63
CA MET A 30 -36.26 -17.64 15.50
C MET A 30 -35.54 -17.69 16.84
N THR A 31 -35.80 -18.73 17.63
CA THR A 31 -35.07 -18.97 18.86
C THR A 31 -33.65 -19.40 18.51
N GLY A 32 -32.78 -18.38 18.41
CA GLY A 32 -31.44 -18.34 19.01
C GLY A 32 -30.36 -19.28 18.48
N GLY A 33 -29.20 -18.70 18.13
CA GLY A 33 -27.95 -19.41 17.83
C GLY A 33 -27.33 -20.12 19.05
N SER A 34 -26.01 -20.36 19.02
CA SER A 34 -25.25 -21.23 19.95
C SER A 34 -25.37 -20.95 21.45
N ASN A 35 -26.03 -19.87 21.87
CA ASN A 35 -26.09 -19.40 23.25
C ASN A 35 -27.42 -19.70 23.96
N PHE A 36 -28.32 -20.44 23.31
CA PHE A 36 -29.63 -20.80 23.87
C PHE A 36 -29.68 -22.30 24.19
N THR A 37 -29.85 -22.64 25.47
CA THR A 37 -30.27 -23.98 25.91
C THR A 37 -31.57 -23.82 26.70
N SER A 38 -32.44 -24.82 26.72
CA SER A 38 -33.82 -24.71 27.23
C SER A 38 -33.99 -24.30 28.70
N SER A 39 -32.90 -24.05 29.43
CA SER A 39 -32.87 -23.72 30.86
C SER A 39 -31.88 -22.62 31.25
N VAL A 40 -31.08 -22.08 30.31
CA VAL A 40 -30.12 -20.99 30.57
C VAL A 40 -30.05 -20.07 29.35
N SER A 41 -30.22 -18.77 29.58
CA SER A 41 -30.12 -17.71 28.57
C SER A 41 -28.96 -16.78 28.90
N VAL A 42 -28.09 -16.52 27.92
CA VAL A 42 -27.02 -15.52 28.02
C VAL A 42 -27.40 -14.33 27.16
N LEU A 43 -27.70 -13.20 27.82
CA LEU A 43 -28.23 -11.99 27.20
C LEU A 43 -27.39 -10.77 27.59
N THR A 44 -27.31 -9.79 26.70
CA THR A 44 -26.86 -8.44 27.07
C THR A 44 -27.93 -7.75 27.93
N PRO A 45 -27.57 -6.69 28.70
CA PRO A 45 -28.55 -5.96 29.52
C PRO A 45 -29.73 -5.38 28.73
N GLU A 46 -29.52 -4.99 27.47
CA GLU A 46 -30.59 -4.48 26.58
C GLU A 46 -31.51 -5.62 26.12
N GLU A 47 -30.96 -6.76 25.71
CA GLU A 47 -31.73 -7.94 25.30
C GLU A 47 -32.54 -8.56 26.45
N ALA A 48 -32.10 -8.36 27.70
CA ALA A 48 -32.79 -8.86 28.89
C ALA A 48 -34.01 -8.01 29.30
N LEU A 49 -34.23 -6.85 28.68
CA LEU A 49 -35.40 -6.01 28.97
C LEU A 49 -36.69 -6.77 28.61
N GLY A 50 -37.64 -6.78 29.55
CA GLY A 50 -38.91 -7.49 29.44
C GLY A 50 -38.83 -8.99 29.75
N CYS A 51 -37.64 -9.54 30.04
CA CYS A 51 -37.48 -10.93 30.46
C CYS A 51 -37.74 -11.09 31.97
N SER A 52 -38.14 -12.30 32.39
CA SER A 52 -38.17 -12.73 33.80
C SER A 52 -37.35 -14.01 33.97
N ALA A 53 -36.79 -14.24 35.16
CA ALA A 53 -35.99 -15.43 35.43
C ALA A 53 -36.13 -15.91 36.89
N ASP A 54 -35.99 -17.21 37.11
CA ASP A 54 -35.92 -17.79 38.46
C ASP A 54 -34.64 -17.37 39.19
N LEU A 55 -33.54 -17.14 38.45
CA LEU A 55 -32.26 -16.68 38.97
C LEU A 55 -31.53 -15.82 37.91
N VAL A 56 -30.95 -14.70 38.33
CA VAL A 56 -30.13 -13.82 37.46
C VAL A 56 -28.69 -13.79 37.96
N VAL A 57 -27.73 -13.93 37.03
CA VAL A 57 -26.30 -13.74 37.31
C VAL A 57 -25.79 -12.58 36.47
N LEU A 58 -25.36 -11.50 37.14
CA LEU A 58 -24.74 -10.35 36.52
C LEU A 58 -23.22 -10.51 36.54
N SER A 59 -22.60 -10.57 35.36
CA SER A 59 -21.16 -10.74 35.20
C SER A 59 -20.57 -9.69 34.24
N ASN A 60 -19.25 -9.55 34.23
CA ASN A 60 -18.54 -8.60 33.37
C ASN A 60 -18.97 -7.14 33.61
N LEU A 61 -19.07 -6.75 34.88
CA LEU A 61 -19.64 -5.48 35.33
C LEU A 61 -18.62 -4.33 35.45
N SER A 62 -17.48 -4.43 34.77
CA SER A 62 -16.44 -3.39 34.79
C SER A 62 -16.82 -2.19 33.94
N SER A 63 -16.17 -1.05 34.18
CA SER A 63 -16.29 0.17 33.36
C SER A 63 -15.86 -0.02 31.90
N SER A 64 -14.99 -1.01 31.64
CA SER A 64 -14.55 -1.39 30.29
C SER A 64 -15.55 -2.28 29.56
N SER A 65 -16.37 -3.02 30.30
CA SER A 65 -17.33 -3.99 29.74
C SER A 65 -18.72 -3.41 29.60
N TRP A 66 -19.12 -2.51 30.49
CA TRP A 66 -20.36 -1.74 30.39
C TRP A 66 -20.04 -0.32 29.95
N GLU A 67 -19.87 -0.12 28.64
CA GLU A 67 -19.44 1.16 28.07
C GLU A 67 -20.53 2.23 28.21
N LEU A 68 -20.23 3.27 28.98
CA LEU A 68 -21.14 4.40 29.23
C LEU A 68 -20.81 5.62 28.36
N ARG A 69 -19.93 5.47 27.37
CA ARG A 69 -19.54 6.57 26.47
C ARG A 69 -20.57 6.72 25.37
N VAL A 70 -20.82 7.97 24.95
CA VAL A 70 -21.65 8.22 23.76
C VAL A 70 -20.88 7.72 22.54
N PRO A 71 -21.51 6.93 21.66
CA PRO A 71 -20.87 6.50 20.41
C PRO A 71 -20.53 7.72 19.55
N LYS A 72 -19.30 7.76 19.00
CA LYS A 72 -18.89 8.81 18.09
C LYS A 72 -19.51 8.56 16.71
N VAL A 73 -20.29 9.52 16.22
CA VAL A 73 -20.83 9.50 14.86
C VAL A 73 -19.86 10.26 13.95
N PRO A 74 -19.41 9.67 12.83
CA PRO A 74 -18.57 10.36 11.87
C PRO A 74 -19.20 11.69 11.43
N PHE A 75 -18.37 12.73 11.27
CA PHE A 75 -18.75 14.08 10.79
C PHE A 75 -19.66 14.90 11.71
N VAL A 76 -19.90 14.48 12.95
CA VAL A 76 -20.66 15.28 13.94
C VAL A 76 -19.77 15.60 15.12
N GLY A 77 -19.39 16.88 15.25
CA GLY A 77 -18.61 17.37 16.38
C GLY A 77 -19.39 17.34 17.70
N GLU A 78 -18.70 17.40 18.84
CA GLU A 78 -19.36 17.41 20.16
C GLU A 78 -20.26 18.64 20.36
N ASP A 79 -19.87 19.79 19.82
CA ASP A 79 -20.64 21.04 19.88
C ASP A 79 -21.91 20.98 19.03
N GLU A 80 -21.82 20.45 17.81
CA GLU A 80 -22.97 20.25 16.91
C GLU A 80 -23.95 19.23 17.49
N ARG A 81 -23.45 18.11 18.02
CA ARG A 81 -24.24 17.10 18.73
C ARG A 81 -25.04 17.72 19.88
N HIS A 82 -24.39 18.56 20.69
CA HIS A 82 -25.03 19.23 21.81
C HIS A 82 -26.07 20.26 21.36
N SER A 83 -25.77 21.05 20.33
CA SER A 83 -26.68 22.06 19.78
C SER A 83 -27.94 21.47 19.14
N LEU A 84 -27.83 20.28 18.53
CA LEU A 84 -28.91 19.57 17.86
C LEU A 84 -29.71 18.66 18.81
N GLY A 85 -29.26 18.47 20.04
CA GLY A 85 -29.91 17.61 21.03
C GLY A 85 -29.90 16.12 20.69
N ILE A 86 -29.00 15.71 19.79
CA ILE A 86 -28.86 14.33 19.30
C ILE A 86 -27.84 13.60 20.20
N LEU A 87 -28.08 12.31 20.52
CA LEU A 87 -27.18 11.46 21.30
C LEU A 87 -26.67 12.14 22.58
N ARG A 88 -27.57 12.44 23.53
CA ARG A 88 -27.21 13.23 24.72
C ARG A 88 -26.04 12.60 25.50
N PRO A 89 -25.14 13.42 26.08
CA PRO A 89 -23.99 12.94 26.86
C PRO A 89 -24.35 11.94 27.97
N ASP A 90 -25.55 12.06 28.54
CA ASP A 90 -26.03 11.25 29.66
C ASP A 90 -26.88 10.05 29.23
N ALA A 91 -27.23 9.91 27.95
CA ALA A 91 -28.13 8.84 27.48
C ALA A 91 -27.61 7.43 27.81
N PRO A 92 -26.34 7.05 27.52
CA PRO A 92 -25.83 5.73 27.87
C PRO A 92 -25.85 5.44 29.37
N ILE A 93 -25.66 6.46 30.21
CA ILE A 93 -25.70 6.34 31.67
C ILE A 93 -27.14 6.09 32.14
N ARG A 94 -28.12 6.78 31.54
CA ARG A 94 -29.54 6.61 31.86
C ARG A 94 -30.03 5.22 31.46
N ASP A 95 -29.66 4.76 30.27
CA ASP A 95 -30.04 3.44 29.77
C ASP A 95 -29.40 2.33 30.62
N ALA A 96 -28.12 2.47 30.99
CA ALA A 96 -27.45 1.53 31.88
C ALA A 96 -28.12 1.44 33.26
N ARG A 97 -28.53 2.57 33.85
CA ARG A 97 -29.29 2.59 35.13
C ARG A 97 -30.66 1.95 34.98
N HIS A 98 -31.35 2.20 33.88
CA HIS A 98 -32.65 1.60 33.60
C HIS A 98 -32.54 0.07 33.47
N ASN A 99 -31.57 -0.41 32.70
CA ASN A 99 -31.32 -1.83 32.50
C ASN A 99 -30.92 -2.51 33.81
N LEU A 100 -30.05 -1.88 34.61
CA LEU A 100 -29.69 -2.41 35.92
C LEU A 100 -30.91 -2.56 36.84
N LEU A 101 -31.76 -1.54 36.92
CA LEU A 101 -32.96 -1.59 37.73
C LEU A 101 -33.91 -2.70 37.28
N HIS A 102 -34.08 -2.88 35.96
CA HIS A 102 -34.85 -4.00 35.42
C HIS A 102 -34.25 -5.34 35.88
N LEU A 103 -32.96 -5.56 35.67
CA LEU A 103 -32.26 -6.80 35.98
C LEU A 103 -32.35 -7.16 37.47
N LEU A 104 -32.26 -6.17 38.36
CA LEU A 104 -32.43 -6.36 39.80
C LEU A 104 -33.86 -6.76 40.21
N ASN A 105 -34.86 -6.43 39.40
CA ASN A 105 -36.28 -6.75 39.66
C ASN A 105 -36.81 -7.91 38.80
N CYS A 106 -35.97 -8.48 37.94
CA CYS A 106 -36.29 -9.55 37.01
C CYS A 106 -36.45 -10.93 37.70
N SER A 107 -35.88 -11.08 38.90
CA SER A 107 -35.84 -12.34 39.66
C SER A 107 -35.88 -12.10 41.17
N GLN A 108 -36.25 -13.12 41.94
CA GLN A 108 -36.13 -13.10 43.40
C GLN A 108 -34.67 -13.22 43.86
N ASP A 109 -33.85 -13.97 43.11
CA ASP A 109 -32.44 -14.21 43.43
C ASP A 109 -31.54 -13.61 42.34
N VAL A 110 -30.79 -12.56 42.69
CA VAL A 110 -29.86 -11.88 41.80
C VAL A 110 -28.44 -11.95 42.35
N PHE A 111 -27.55 -12.62 41.63
CA PHE A 111 -26.13 -12.72 41.95
C PHE A 111 -25.35 -11.68 41.16
N VAL A 112 -24.67 -10.78 41.87
CA VAL A 112 -23.82 -9.74 41.28
C VAL A 112 -22.36 -10.11 41.49
N LEU A 113 -21.62 -10.34 40.40
CA LEU A 113 -20.19 -10.64 40.49
C LEU A 113 -19.39 -9.34 40.54
N ASP A 114 -18.91 -8.99 41.73
CA ASP A 114 -18.17 -7.75 41.97
C ASP A 114 -16.75 -7.79 41.36
N PRO A 115 -16.43 -6.91 40.39
CA PRO A 115 -15.09 -6.82 39.82
C PRO A 115 -14.12 -5.96 40.65
N SER A 116 -14.52 -5.43 41.82
CA SER A 116 -13.72 -4.52 42.64
C SER A 116 -12.34 -5.06 43.07
N MET A 117 -12.16 -6.39 43.05
CA MET A 117 -10.88 -7.05 43.35
C MET A 117 -9.87 -6.98 42.18
N ASP A 118 -10.29 -6.59 40.97
CA ASP A 118 -9.40 -6.33 39.83
C ASP A 118 -9.05 -4.83 39.76
N GLU A 119 -7.84 -4.48 40.20
CA GLU A 119 -7.33 -3.09 40.19
C GLU A 119 -7.33 -2.46 38.77
N THR A 120 -7.36 -3.27 37.71
CA THR A 120 -7.33 -2.79 36.32
C THR A 120 -8.72 -2.53 35.71
N SER A 121 -9.79 -3.00 36.36
CA SER A 121 -11.15 -3.01 35.79
C SER A 121 -12.21 -2.66 36.85
N PRO A 122 -12.27 -1.40 37.33
CA PRO A 122 -13.20 -1.03 38.39
C PRO A 122 -14.66 -1.23 37.95
N PRO A 123 -15.58 -1.52 38.90
CA PRO A 123 -17.00 -1.71 38.59
C PRO A 123 -17.60 -0.50 37.88
N ALA A 124 -18.53 -0.69 36.93
CA ALA A 124 -19.19 0.39 36.21
C ALA A 124 -19.95 1.33 37.15
N ALA A 125 -20.17 2.59 36.75
CA ALA A 125 -20.77 3.60 37.63
C ALA A 125 -22.14 3.20 38.22
N PRO A 126 -23.11 2.66 37.45
CA PRO A 126 -24.39 2.21 38.01
C PRO A 126 -24.26 1.11 39.07
N ILE A 127 -23.29 0.20 38.90
CA ILE A 127 -23.01 -0.89 39.85
C ILE A 127 -22.39 -0.34 41.13
N ARG A 128 -21.47 0.61 41.03
CA ARG A 128 -20.90 1.30 42.20
C ARG A 128 -21.95 2.09 42.96
N GLU A 129 -22.80 2.83 42.25
CA GLU A 129 -23.91 3.60 42.85
C GLU A 129 -24.84 2.67 43.62
N TRP A 130 -25.31 1.60 42.98
CA TRP A 130 -26.14 0.58 43.62
C TRP A 130 -25.44 -0.05 44.84
N ALA A 131 -24.18 -0.46 44.71
CA ALA A 131 -23.45 -1.10 45.81
C ALA A 131 -23.20 -0.18 47.02
N ILE A 132 -23.15 1.15 46.82
CA ILE A 132 -22.99 2.12 47.91
C ILE A 132 -24.29 2.27 48.73
N ASP A 133 -25.45 2.20 48.07
CA ASP A 133 -26.75 2.39 48.72
C ASP A 133 -27.16 1.21 49.63
N PHE A 134 -26.52 0.05 49.46
CA PHE A 134 -26.69 -1.11 50.33
C PHE A 134 -25.48 -1.22 51.26
N GLU A 135 -25.61 -0.80 52.54
CA GLU A 135 -24.69 -1.26 53.57
C GLU A 135 -24.73 -2.80 53.57
N LEU A 136 -23.65 -3.42 53.06
CA LEU A 136 -23.41 -4.86 53.10
C LEU A 136 -23.25 -5.30 54.56
N SER A 137 -24.35 -5.30 55.32
CA SER A 137 -24.42 -5.91 56.65
C SER A 137 -24.50 -7.41 56.46
N GLY A 138 -23.44 -8.12 56.86
CA GLY A 138 -23.33 -9.58 56.73
C GLY A 138 -22.36 -10.07 55.66
N ILE A 139 -21.22 -9.40 55.45
CA ILE A 139 -20.09 -10.04 54.77
C ILE A 139 -19.55 -11.14 55.71
N GLU A 140 -20.13 -12.34 55.62
CA GLU A 140 -19.33 -13.54 55.87
C GLU A 140 -18.32 -13.61 54.73
N SER A 141 -17.13 -13.04 54.95
CA SER A 141 -15.99 -13.31 54.09
C SER A 141 -15.57 -14.76 54.34
N ALA A 142 -16.33 -15.68 53.75
CA ALA A 142 -15.83 -17.01 53.52
C ALA A 142 -14.79 -16.86 52.42
N THR A 143 -13.52 -16.80 52.82
CA THR A 143 -12.44 -17.21 51.94
C THR A 143 -12.74 -18.66 51.62
N HIS A 144 -13.38 -18.92 50.48
CA HIS A 144 -13.35 -20.23 49.88
C HIS A 144 -11.89 -20.47 49.51
N GLU A 145 -11.10 -20.96 50.47
CA GLU A 145 -9.96 -21.77 50.13
C GLU A 145 -10.52 -22.89 49.26
N MET A 146 -10.22 -22.82 47.97
CA MET A 146 -10.47 -23.92 47.06
C MET A 146 -9.65 -25.09 47.57
N THR A 147 -10.26 -25.85 48.48
CA THR A 147 -9.79 -27.15 48.92
C THR A 147 -9.88 -28.05 47.69
N ASP A 148 -8.71 -28.25 47.10
CA ASP A 148 -8.37 -29.28 46.12
C ASP A 148 -9.49 -29.57 45.12
N ARG A 149 -9.77 -28.60 44.23
CA ARG A 149 -10.52 -28.90 43.01
C ARG A 149 -9.52 -29.24 41.93
N SER A 150 -9.70 -30.42 41.35
CA SER A 150 -9.20 -30.79 40.03
C SER A 150 -9.12 -29.54 39.15
N PRO A 151 -7.95 -29.22 38.57
CA PRO A 151 -7.74 -27.96 37.88
C PRO A 151 -8.85 -27.79 36.85
N SER A 152 -9.54 -26.64 36.91
CA SER A 152 -10.60 -26.33 35.96
C SER A 152 -10.10 -26.62 34.54
N PRO A 153 -10.97 -27.00 33.58
CA PRO A 153 -10.51 -27.29 32.22
C PRO A 153 -9.63 -26.18 31.63
N ARG A 154 -9.88 -24.91 32.00
CA ARG A 154 -9.02 -23.76 31.68
C ARG A 154 -7.66 -23.82 32.37
N ALA A 155 -7.60 -24.05 33.69
CA ALA A 155 -6.34 -24.17 34.43
C ALA A 155 -5.51 -25.36 33.96
N SER A 156 -6.15 -26.51 33.71
CA SER A 156 -5.50 -27.70 33.12
C SER A 156 -4.86 -27.37 31.77
N ARG A 157 -5.58 -26.69 30.87
CA ARG A 157 -5.05 -26.25 29.57
C ARG A 157 -3.92 -25.23 29.70
N GLN A 158 -3.98 -24.33 30.68
CA GLN A 158 -2.91 -23.37 30.93
C GLN A 158 -1.63 -24.08 31.42
N ILE A 159 -1.77 -25.05 32.33
CA ILE A 159 -0.67 -25.90 32.79
C ILE A 159 -0.07 -26.70 31.62
N ASP A 160 -0.92 -27.29 30.77
CA ASP A 160 -0.49 -28.02 29.57
C ASP A 160 0.28 -27.10 28.59
N GLY A 161 -0.20 -25.87 28.36
CA GLY A 161 0.51 -24.86 27.57
C GLY A 161 1.87 -24.47 28.15
N LEU A 162 1.98 -24.32 29.47
CA LEU A 162 3.26 -24.05 30.15
C LEU A 162 4.23 -25.23 30.04
N ARG A 163 3.72 -26.46 30.17
CA ARG A 163 4.53 -27.68 29.98
C ARG A 163 5.08 -27.77 28.56
N ILE A 164 4.24 -27.55 27.56
CA ILE A 164 4.66 -27.55 26.15
C ILE A 164 5.74 -26.49 25.89
N ARG A 165 5.59 -25.26 26.43
CA ARG A 165 6.62 -24.21 26.34
C ARG A 165 7.95 -24.60 26.99
N GLN A 166 7.93 -25.49 27.99
CA GLN A 166 9.13 -26.02 28.64
C GLN A 166 9.67 -27.30 27.97
N GLY A 167 9.11 -27.73 26.84
CA GLY A 167 9.48 -28.98 26.17
C GLY A 167 9.04 -30.24 26.92
N LYS A 168 8.09 -30.12 27.86
CA LYS A 168 7.54 -31.23 28.64
C LYS A 168 6.24 -31.74 28.01
N PRO A 169 5.93 -33.05 28.12
CA PRO A 169 4.67 -33.58 27.65
C PRO A 169 3.49 -32.95 28.43
N PRO A 170 2.43 -32.49 27.74
CA PRO A 170 1.22 -32.03 28.41
C PRO A 170 0.44 -33.23 29.00
N CYS A 171 -0.39 -32.98 30.01
CA CYS A 171 -1.33 -33.97 30.53
C CYS A 171 -2.41 -34.31 29.49
N ASN A 172 -2.89 -33.32 28.74
CA ASN A 172 -3.87 -33.49 27.67
C ASN A 172 -3.29 -33.03 26.33
N PRO A 173 -3.61 -33.71 25.22
CA PRO A 173 -3.18 -33.25 23.91
C PRO A 173 -3.78 -31.87 23.58
N PRO A 174 -3.04 -31.00 22.83
CA PRO A 174 -3.58 -29.76 22.32
C PRO A 174 -4.82 -29.99 21.44
N ILE A 175 -5.80 -29.09 21.51
CA ILE A 175 -7.01 -29.13 20.66
C ILE A 175 -6.62 -29.13 19.18
N ASN A 176 -5.64 -28.30 18.82
CA ASN A 176 -5.01 -28.28 17.51
C ASN A 176 -3.49 -28.43 17.69
N PRO A 177 -2.93 -29.63 17.46
CA PRO A 177 -1.48 -29.85 17.54
C PRO A 177 -0.68 -28.91 16.63
N SER A 178 -1.23 -28.53 15.47
CA SER A 178 -0.59 -27.61 14.53
C SER A 178 -0.51 -26.17 15.06
N ALA A 179 -1.34 -25.80 16.05
CA ALA A 179 -1.31 -24.46 16.64
C ALA A 179 -0.19 -24.28 17.68
N VAL A 180 0.44 -25.37 18.12
CA VAL A 180 1.46 -25.35 19.19
C VAL A 180 2.67 -24.49 18.82
N SER A 181 3.04 -24.46 17.54
CA SER A 181 4.20 -23.69 17.08
C SER A 181 3.92 -22.20 16.89
N ILE A 182 2.65 -21.77 16.86
CA ILE A 182 2.29 -20.37 16.55
C ILE A 182 3.05 -19.35 17.42
N PRO A 183 3.16 -19.52 18.75
CA PRO A 183 3.87 -18.56 19.59
C PRO A 183 5.37 -18.47 19.32
N LEU A 184 5.95 -19.41 18.57
CA LEU A 184 7.39 -19.44 18.24
C LEU A 184 7.72 -18.67 16.95
N ASP A 185 6.73 -18.37 16.11
CA ASP A 185 6.94 -17.83 14.77
C ASP A 185 7.72 -16.53 14.75
N THR A 186 7.29 -15.56 15.56
CA THR A 186 7.97 -14.27 15.66
C THR A 186 9.41 -14.48 16.11
N ALA A 187 9.67 -15.36 17.08
CA ALA A 187 11.01 -15.63 17.58
C ALA A 187 11.89 -16.32 16.53
N VAL A 188 11.35 -17.29 15.81
CA VAL A 188 12.03 -17.99 14.70
C VAL A 188 12.34 -17.02 13.56
N GLN A 189 11.37 -16.19 13.16
CA GLN A 189 11.57 -15.24 12.08
C GLN A 189 12.63 -14.18 12.46
N ARG A 190 12.61 -13.67 13.70
CA ARG A 190 13.64 -12.76 14.23
C ARG A 190 15.02 -13.40 14.30
N ASP A 191 15.11 -14.68 14.65
CA ASP A 191 16.37 -15.41 14.62
C ASP A 191 16.91 -15.56 13.20
N ARG A 192 16.06 -15.91 12.23
CA ARG A 192 16.45 -16.00 10.81
C ARG A 192 16.96 -14.65 10.28
N GLU A 193 16.28 -13.55 10.61
CA GLU A 193 16.70 -12.19 10.24
C GLU A 193 18.07 -11.81 10.81
N ARG A 194 18.31 -12.09 12.10
CA ARG A 194 19.62 -11.86 12.73
C ARG A 194 20.74 -12.69 12.12
N ARG A 195 20.40 -13.84 11.52
CA ARG A 195 21.34 -14.73 10.83
C ARG A 195 21.45 -14.47 9.33
N GLN A 196 20.75 -13.46 8.79
CA GLN A 196 20.90 -13.09 7.39
C GLN A 196 22.38 -12.78 7.11
N PRO A 197 23.02 -13.45 6.14
CA PRO A 197 24.45 -13.34 5.93
C PRO A 197 24.81 -11.97 5.35
N THR A 198 25.87 -11.37 5.90
CA THR A 198 26.32 -10.01 5.54
C THR A 198 27.78 -9.97 5.10
N ILE A 199 28.52 -11.07 5.19
CA ILE A 199 29.96 -11.11 4.93
C ILE A 199 30.22 -11.44 3.46
N ALA A 200 31.07 -10.64 2.83
CA ALA A 200 31.47 -10.81 1.43
C ALA A 200 32.47 -11.98 1.25
N SER A 201 32.47 -12.53 0.04
CA SER A 201 33.51 -13.44 -0.47
C SER A 201 34.74 -12.65 -0.96
N MET A 202 35.74 -13.34 -1.52
CA MET A 202 36.97 -12.70 -2.04
C MET A 202 36.69 -11.66 -3.13
N ASP A 203 35.61 -11.82 -3.89
CA ASP A 203 35.20 -10.90 -4.95
C ASP A 203 34.42 -9.67 -4.44
N GLY A 204 34.22 -9.55 -3.11
CA GLY A 204 33.50 -8.44 -2.49
C GLY A 204 31.98 -8.58 -2.43
N TYR A 205 31.42 -9.72 -2.82
CA TYR A 205 29.98 -9.96 -2.88
C TYR A 205 29.55 -11.19 -2.09
N LEU A 206 28.25 -11.29 -1.81
CA LEU A 206 27.70 -12.44 -1.08
C LEU A 206 27.90 -13.74 -1.91
N PRO A 207 28.33 -14.84 -1.28
CA PRO A 207 28.40 -16.15 -1.93
C PRO A 207 27.02 -16.67 -2.37
N LYS A 208 26.94 -17.42 -3.48
CA LYS A 208 25.66 -17.89 -4.06
C LYS A 208 24.91 -18.85 -3.13
N GLU A 209 25.64 -19.67 -2.40
CA GLU A 209 25.16 -20.60 -1.38
C GLU A 209 24.39 -19.90 -0.25
N ASN A 210 24.64 -18.60 -0.04
CA ASN A 210 24.00 -17.81 1.00
C ASN A 210 22.71 -17.11 0.54
N HIS A 211 22.37 -17.15 -0.76
CA HIS A 211 21.22 -16.42 -1.30
C HIS A 211 19.88 -16.90 -0.72
N SER A 212 19.74 -18.19 -0.40
CA SER A 212 18.54 -18.76 0.24
C SER A 212 18.33 -18.32 1.70
N HIS A 213 19.27 -17.56 2.27
CA HIS A 213 19.18 -17.01 3.63
C HIS A 213 18.85 -15.51 3.64
N ILE A 214 18.63 -14.90 2.48
CA ILE A 214 18.19 -13.51 2.37
C ILE A 214 16.67 -13.45 2.64
N LEU A 215 16.27 -12.70 3.66
CA LEU A 215 14.87 -12.52 4.06
C LEU A 215 14.34 -11.13 3.75
N SER A 216 15.23 -10.14 3.71
CA SER A 216 14.89 -8.77 3.36
C SER A 216 16.01 -8.11 2.56
N ILE A 217 15.65 -7.06 1.84
CA ILE A 217 16.59 -6.21 1.08
C ILE A 217 17.02 -4.96 1.87
N GLU A 218 16.60 -4.82 3.13
CA GLU A 218 16.78 -3.61 3.94
C GLU A 218 18.27 -3.22 4.08
N ASN A 219 19.14 -4.22 4.19
CA ASN A 219 20.59 -4.02 4.33
C ASN A 219 21.33 -3.98 2.99
N LEU A 220 20.62 -4.03 1.87
CA LEU A 220 21.23 -3.98 0.54
C LEU A 220 21.25 -2.54 0.03
N LYS A 221 22.28 -2.24 -0.75
CA LYS A 221 22.42 -0.96 -1.45
C LYS A 221 22.33 -1.23 -2.94
N PHE A 222 21.47 -0.55 -3.69
CA PHE A 222 21.32 -0.80 -5.13
C PHE A 222 22.17 0.12 -6.03
N HIS A 223 22.77 1.18 -5.47
CA HIS A 223 23.53 2.16 -6.26
C HIS A 223 24.81 2.62 -5.54
N GLY A 224 25.67 3.32 -6.29
CA GLY A 224 26.91 3.91 -5.78
C GLY A 224 28.16 3.07 -6.08
N LYS A 225 29.32 3.63 -5.75
CA LYS A 225 30.61 3.00 -6.05
C LYS A 225 30.94 1.88 -5.06
N PRO A 226 31.50 0.75 -5.51
CA PRO A 226 32.02 -0.28 -4.63
C PRO A 226 33.21 0.24 -3.80
N PRO A 227 33.57 -0.41 -2.68
CA PRO A 227 34.80 -0.13 -1.94
C PRO A 227 36.05 -0.30 -2.81
N GLU A 228 37.16 0.33 -2.39
CA GLU A 228 38.44 0.24 -3.09
C GLU A 228 38.92 -1.21 -3.21
N GLY A 229 39.38 -1.59 -4.40
CA GLY A 229 39.82 -2.95 -4.71
C GLY A 229 38.71 -3.94 -5.07
N ILE A 230 37.44 -3.54 -5.02
CA ILE A 230 36.29 -4.36 -5.44
C ILE A 230 35.73 -3.85 -6.77
N GLU A 231 35.57 -4.75 -7.72
CA GLU A 231 34.96 -4.44 -9.02
C GLU A 231 33.48 -4.11 -8.90
N SER A 232 32.94 -3.39 -9.88
CA SER A 232 31.50 -3.09 -9.92
C SER A 232 30.70 -4.34 -10.32
N PRO A 233 29.40 -4.43 -10.02
CA PRO A 233 28.60 -5.58 -10.41
C PRO A 233 28.72 -5.89 -11.91
N ARG A 234 28.69 -4.87 -12.77
CA ARG A 234 28.79 -5.07 -14.22
C ARG A 234 30.10 -5.71 -14.67
N THR A 235 31.20 -5.42 -14.00
CA THR A 235 32.54 -5.91 -14.40
C THR A 235 33.00 -7.14 -13.63
N ASN A 236 32.27 -7.54 -12.58
CA ASN A 236 32.62 -8.70 -11.77
C ASN A 236 32.53 -10.03 -12.55
N GLY A 237 33.42 -10.96 -12.25
CA GLY A 237 33.40 -12.31 -12.84
C GLY A 237 32.13 -13.12 -12.54
N ARG A 238 31.39 -12.78 -11.47
CA ARG A 238 30.04 -13.28 -11.21
C ARG A 238 29.02 -12.18 -11.48
N TRP A 239 27.95 -12.53 -12.19
CA TRP A 239 26.77 -11.69 -12.31
C TRP A 239 25.51 -12.58 -12.36
N PRO A 240 24.38 -12.18 -11.75
CA PRO A 240 24.21 -11.04 -10.85
C PRO A 240 24.85 -11.31 -9.49
N VAL A 241 25.23 -10.23 -8.80
CA VAL A 241 25.82 -10.26 -7.44
C VAL A 241 24.92 -9.58 -6.43
N VAL A 242 24.93 -10.11 -5.21
CA VAL A 242 24.26 -9.51 -4.05
C VAL A 242 25.31 -8.84 -3.18
N GLY A 243 25.07 -7.59 -2.81
CA GLY A 243 25.97 -6.79 -2.00
C GLY A 243 26.20 -7.39 -0.63
N ALA A 244 27.40 -7.18 -0.11
CA ALA A 244 27.82 -7.64 1.21
C ALA A 244 28.81 -6.64 1.82
N SER A 245 29.06 -6.77 3.12
CA SER A 245 29.99 -5.94 3.87
C SER A 245 31.43 -6.34 3.57
N VAL A 246 32.21 -5.36 3.11
CA VAL A 246 33.67 -5.42 2.92
C VAL A 246 34.26 -4.28 3.75
N ASN A 247 35.04 -4.60 4.80
CA ASN A 247 35.64 -3.60 5.69
C ASN A 247 34.62 -2.56 6.23
N GLY A 248 33.41 -3.00 6.54
CA GLY A 248 32.33 -2.14 7.05
C GLY A 248 31.56 -1.33 5.99
N LYS A 249 31.91 -1.44 4.71
CA LYS A 249 31.20 -0.80 3.58
C LYS A 249 30.42 -1.86 2.80
N ILE A 250 29.19 -1.54 2.42
CA ILE A 250 28.32 -2.44 1.66
C ILE A 250 28.49 -2.22 0.15
N THR A 251 28.76 -3.28 -0.60
CA THR A 251 28.83 -3.25 -2.07
C THR A 251 27.45 -3.10 -2.72
N PRO A 252 27.36 -2.47 -3.91
CA PRO A 252 26.09 -2.34 -4.61
C PRO A 252 25.56 -3.70 -5.09
N SER A 253 24.26 -3.94 -4.97
CA SER A 253 23.58 -5.19 -5.29
C SER A 253 22.81 -5.09 -6.60
N ILE A 254 22.73 -6.18 -7.34
CA ILE A 254 21.62 -6.42 -8.27
C ILE A 254 20.45 -6.97 -7.47
N ASP A 255 19.22 -6.54 -7.79
CA ASP A 255 18.03 -6.94 -7.05
C ASP A 255 17.89 -8.47 -7.00
N PRO A 256 18.02 -9.09 -5.81
CA PRO A 256 17.96 -10.55 -5.67
C PRO A 256 16.53 -11.09 -5.71
N ARG A 257 15.51 -10.23 -5.74
CA ARG A 257 14.11 -10.62 -5.70
C ARG A 257 13.64 -11.28 -7.01
N PRO A 258 12.56 -12.08 -6.99
CA PRO A 258 11.81 -12.52 -5.81
C PRO A 258 12.68 -13.37 -4.87
N LEU A 259 12.55 -13.15 -3.56
CA LEU A 259 13.29 -13.93 -2.58
C LEU A 259 12.68 -15.34 -2.51
N SER A 260 13.50 -16.33 -2.19
CA SER A 260 13.05 -17.71 -1.95
C SER A 260 13.78 -18.24 -0.72
N PRO A 261 13.45 -17.72 0.48
CA PRO A 261 14.17 -18.10 1.68
C PRO A 261 13.89 -19.56 2.04
N MET A 262 14.90 -20.23 2.61
CA MET A 262 14.81 -21.64 2.97
C MET A 262 13.75 -21.89 4.04
N ALA A 263 12.92 -22.91 3.84
CA ALA A 263 11.93 -23.36 4.82
C ALA A 263 12.59 -23.79 6.14
N THR A 264 11.84 -23.78 7.24
CA THR A 264 12.33 -24.14 8.58
C THR A 264 12.50 -25.65 8.77
N GLY A 265 11.88 -26.46 7.91
CA GLY A 265 11.84 -27.92 8.01
C GLY A 265 10.66 -28.45 8.85
N SER A 266 9.90 -27.55 9.49
CA SER A 266 8.67 -27.91 10.20
C SER A 266 7.49 -27.77 9.25
N GLN A 267 6.87 -28.88 8.84
CA GLN A 267 5.76 -28.90 7.88
C GLN A 267 4.64 -27.91 8.23
N VAL A 268 4.23 -27.85 9.49
CA VAL A 268 3.17 -26.97 9.97
C VAL A 268 3.58 -25.49 9.93
N SER A 269 4.81 -25.19 10.37
CA SER A 269 5.35 -23.84 10.30
C SER A 269 5.48 -23.40 8.85
N ASP A 270 6.06 -24.25 8.02
CA ASP A 270 6.37 -23.98 6.62
C ASP A 270 5.10 -23.77 5.78
N SER A 271 4.05 -24.58 5.98
CA SER A 271 2.75 -24.37 5.34
C SER A 271 2.15 -23.01 5.72
N ARG A 272 2.11 -22.69 7.02
CA ARG A 272 1.61 -21.39 7.49
C ARG A 272 2.46 -20.21 7.01
N HIS A 273 3.74 -20.43 6.77
CA HIS A 273 4.68 -19.46 6.21
C HIS A 273 4.76 -19.45 4.70
N GLY A 274 3.78 -20.04 3.99
CA GLY A 274 3.70 -19.94 2.53
C GLY A 274 4.84 -20.66 1.80
N HIS A 275 5.46 -21.65 2.44
CA HIS A 275 6.47 -22.52 1.84
C HIS A 275 5.87 -23.84 1.29
N SER A 276 4.60 -24.16 1.56
CA SER A 276 3.96 -25.39 1.07
C SER A 276 3.50 -25.34 -0.39
N GLY A 277 3.34 -24.15 -0.98
CA GLY A 277 2.80 -23.99 -2.34
C GLY A 277 1.31 -24.27 -2.46
N GLU A 278 0.59 -24.40 -1.34
CA GLU A 278 -0.84 -24.76 -1.29
C GLU A 278 -1.79 -23.58 -1.55
N ALA A 279 -1.26 -22.38 -1.83
CA ALA A 279 -2.03 -21.17 -2.10
C ALA A 279 -1.76 -20.60 -3.51
N PRO A 280 -1.88 -21.38 -4.60
CA PRO A 280 -1.61 -20.91 -5.96
C PRO A 280 -2.56 -19.76 -6.33
N GLN A 281 -2.03 -18.75 -7.02
CA GLN A 281 -2.81 -17.58 -7.44
C GLN A 281 -2.96 -17.52 -8.96
N GLU A 282 -4.21 -17.38 -9.42
CA GLU A 282 -4.52 -17.17 -10.84
C GLU A 282 -4.90 -15.70 -11.10
N ILE A 283 -3.90 -14.91 -11.50
CA ILE A 283 -4.07 -13.48 -11.73
C ILE A 283 -4.15 -13.22 -13.23
N GLN A 284 -5.33 -12.76 -13.69
CA GLN A 284 -5.59 -12.55 -15.13
C GLN A 284 -4.71 -11.47 -15.74
N ALA A 285 -4.52 -10.36 -15.03
CA ALA A 285 -3.69 -9.24 -15.47
C ALA A 285 -3.04 -8.56 -14.26
N TRP A 286 -1.76 -8.23 -14.41
CA TRP A 286 -0.94 -7.58 -13.41
C TRP A 286 -0.94 -6.07 -13.62
N SER A 287 -1.12 -5.31 -12.55
CA SER A 287 -0.69 -3.91 -12.52
C SER A 287 0.71 -3.83 -11.90
N PRO A 288 1.53 -2.82 -12.26
CA PRO A 288 2.81 -2.59 -11.60
C PRO A 288 2.69 -2.52 -10.07
N THR A 289 1.65 -1.86 -9.56
CA THR A 289 1.38 -1.77 -8.11
C THR A 289 1.12 -3.14 -7.49
N ARG A 290 0.32 -4.02 -8.14
CA ARG A 290 0.08 -5.38 -7.65
C ARG A 290 1.37 -6.19 -7.63
N LEU A 291 2.16 -6.15 -8.70
CA LEU A 291 3.48 -6.80 -8.74
C LEU A 291 4.41 -6.24 -7.66
N GLN A 292 4.38 -4.93 -7.40
CA GLN A 292 5.19 -4.29 -6.38
C GLN A 292 4.81 -4.75 -4.96
N ASP A 293 3.52 -4.96 -4.67
CA ASP A 293 3.07 -5.47 -3.37
C ASP A 293 3.61 -6.89 -3.13
N TRP A 294 3.49 -7.75 -4.14
CA TRP A 294 4.03 -9.11 -4.12
C TRP A 294 5.56 -9.13 -4.03
N LEU A 295 6.25 -8.25 -4.78
CA LEU A 295 7.70 -8.10 -4.75
C LEU A 295 8.22 -7.65 -3.38
N ARG A 296 7.53 -6.69 -2.74
CA ARG A 296 7.90 -6.17 -1.41
C ARG A 296 7.72 -7.23 -0.34
N CYS A 297 6.61 -7.96 -0.38
CA CYS A 297 6.36 -9.10 0.49
C CYS A 297 5.26 -9.99 -0.11
N PRO A 298 5.56 -11.26 -0.47
CA PRO A 298 4.55 -12.16 -1.03
C PRO A 298 3.34 -12.33 -0.11
N ARG A 299 3.55 -12.38 1.21
CA ARG A 299 2.47 -12.37 2.20
C ARG A 299 1.59 -11.13 2.15
N ARG A 300 2.18 -9.94 1.97
CA ARG A 300 1.42 -8.68 1.79
C ARG A 300 0.57 -8.78 0.53
N GLY A 301 1.19 -9.15 -0.60
CA GLY A 301 0.50 -9.31 -1.88
C GLY A 301 -0.70 -10.25 -1.76
N TRP A 302 -0.50 -11.42 -1.14
CA TRP A 302 -1.57 -12.39 -0.92
C TRP A 302 -2.69 -11.88 -0.01
N LEU A 303 -2.37 -11.40 1.19
CA LEU A 303 -3.38 -10.98 2.16
C LEU A 303 -4.17 -9.74 1.69
N SER A 304 -3.52 -8.76 1.07
CA SER A 304 -4.20 -7.52 0.67
C SER A 304 -4.85 -7.63 -0.71
N ARG A 305 -4.19 -8.23 -1.71
CA ARG A 305 -4.68 -8.21 -3.11
C ARG A 305 -5.56 -9.40 -3.48
N GLU A 306 -5.37 -10.54 -2.82
CA GLU A 306 -6.12 -11.76 -3.13
C GLU A 306 -7.23 -12.01 -2.11
N LEU A 307 -6.95 -11.81 -0.82
CA LEU A 307 -7.92 -12.03 0.25
C LEU A 307 -8.68 -10.76 0.66
N GLY A 308 -8.21 -9.57 0.28
CA GLY A 308 -8.83 -8.31 0.70
C GLY A 308 -8.83 -8.10 2.22
N ALA A 309 -7.90 -8.74 2.94
CA ALA A 309 -7.81 -8.72 4.40
C ALA A 309 -7.07 -7.48 4.93
N GLU A 310 -7.10 -6.39 4.17
CA GLU A 310 -6.54 -5.11 4.59
C GLU A 310 -7.45 -4.42 5.61
N ARG A 311 -6.83 -3.62 6.47
CA ARG A 311 -7.56 -2.78 7.41
C ARG A 311 -8.38 -1.74 6.64
N GLU A 312 -9.57 -1.41 7.14
CA GLU A 312 -10.32 -0.24 6.70
C GLU A 312 -9.49 1.04 6.92
N GLU A 313 -9.33 1.84 5.87
CA GLU A 313 -8.66 3.13 5.92
C GLU A 313 -9.45 4.06 6.85
N LEU A 314 -8.86 4.42 7.99
CA LEU A 314 -9.41 5.49 8.83
C LEU A 314 -8.97 6.83 8.22
N GLN A 315 -9.92 7.65 7.80
CA GLN A 315 -9.63 9.02 7.39
C GLN A 315 -9.09 9.82 8.58
N GLY A 316 -7.90 10.39 8.41
CA GLY A 316 -7.36 11.37 9.35
C GLY A 316 -8.10 12.70 9.26
N GLU A 317 -7.87 13.59 10.24
CA GLU A 317 -8.42 14.95 10.23
C GLU A 317 -7.76 15.84 9.15
N ASP A 318 -6.57 15.47 8.66
CA ASP A 318 -5.85 16.12 7.56
C ASP A 318 -6.17 15.47 6.19
N ILE A 319 -6.06 16.27 5.12
CA ILE A 319 -6.06 15.74 3.74
C ILE A 319 -4.93 14.71 3.62
N ASP A 320 -5.30 13.48 3.28
CA ASP A 320 -4.32 12.40 3.08
C ASP A 320 -3.26 12.81 2.04
N ASN A 321 -2.00 12.44 2.31
CA ASN A 321 -0.86 12.74 1.44
C ASN A 321 -1.09 12.21 0.02
N ARG A 322 -1.88 11.14 -0.12
CA ARG A 322 -2.29 10.61 -1.42
C ARG A 322 -3.15 11.59 -2.21
N THR A 323 -4.19 12.14 -1.60
CA THR A 323 -5.08 13.14 -2.21
C THR A 323 -4.29 14.38 -2.62
N TYR A 324 -3.35 14.79 -1.77
CA TYR A 324 -2.44 15.90 -2.08
C TYR A 324 -1.51 15.58 -3.26
N GLY A 325 -0.98 14.35 -3.30
CA GLY A 325 -0.13 13.89 -4.40
C GLY A 325 -0.88 13.83 -5.74
N GLU A 326 -2.12 13.32 -5.71
CA GLU A 326 -3.02 13.26 -6.86
C GLU A 326 -3.41 14.65 -7.38
N LEU A 327 -3.59 15.64 -6.51
CA LEU A 327 -3.81 17.03 -6.92
C LEU A 327 -2.63 17.56 -7.75
N LEU A 328 -1.39 17.42 -7.24
CA LEU A 328 -0.20 17.92 -7.94
C LEU A 328 0.05 17.18 -9.26
N HIS A 329 -0.20 15.88 -9.28
CA HIS A 329 -0.14 15.05 -10.49
C HIS A 329 -1.10 15.59 -11.56
N ASN A 330 -2.36 15.79 -11.18
CA ASN A 330 -3.37 16.29 -12.09
C ASN A 330 -3.09 17.72 -12.61
N VAL A 331 -2.57 18.61 -11.76
CA VAL A 331 -2.18 19.96 -12.19
C VAL A 331 -1.04 19.90 -13.21
N HIS A 332 -0.04 19.04 -12.99
CA HIS A 332 1.05 18.82 -13.95
C HIS A 332 0.53 18.34 -15.32
N HIS A 333 -0.39 17.39 -15.33
CA HIS A 333 -1.02 16.93 -16.57
C HIS A 333 -1.81 18.03 -17.28
N ASP A 334 -2.58 18.83 -16.54
CA ASP A 334 -3.33 19.94 -17.13
C ASP A 334 -2.41 21.01 -17.74
N ILE A 335 -1.26 21.29 -17.13
CA ILE A 335 -0.27 22.21 -17.70
C ILE A 335 0.15 21.74 -19.08
N ILE A 336 0.54 20.47 -19.22
CA ILE A 336 0.99 19.90 -20.49
C ILE A 336 -0.17 19.87 -21.50
N ALA A 337 -1.31 19.30 -21.11
CA ALA A 337 -2.49 19.14 -21.97
C ALA A 337 -2.98 20.47 -22.56
N LYS A 338 -3.17 21.48 -21.70
CA LYS A 338 -3.70 22.78 -22.10
C LYS A 338 -2.68 23.60 -22.89
N THR A 339 -1.39 23.50 -22.56
CA THR A 339 -0.33 24.24 -23.27
C THR A 339 -0.07 23.67 -24.66
N LEU A 340 -0.14 22.35 -24.81
CA LEU A 340 0.17 21.65 -26.07
C LEU A 340 -1.06 21.29 -26.90
N GLY A 341 -2.27 21.50 -26.36
CA GLY A 341 -3.53 21.35 -27.08
C GLY A 341 -3.94 19.90 -27.35
N PHE A 342 -3.70 18.98 -26.42
CA PHE A 342 -4.14 17.58 -26.53
C PHE A 342 -4.76 17.07 -25.23
N GLU A 343 -5.63 16.05 -25.33
CA GLU A 343 -6.34 15.48 -24.20
C GLU A 343 -5.50 14.43 -23.46
N THR A 344 -5.74 14.29 -22.15
CA THR A 344 -5.18 13.19 -21.36
C THR A 344 -5.65 11.84 -21.91
N SER A 345 -4.80 10.82 -21.82
CA SER A 345 -5.04 9.47 -22.36
C SER A 345 -5.11 9.35 -23.89
N VAL A 346 -4.98 10.47 -24.61
CA VAL A 346 -4.91 10.49 -26.07
C VAL A 346 -3.44 10.62 -26.49
N GLU A 347 -3.05 9.85 -27.51
CA GLU A 347 -1.75 9.99 -28.14
C GLU A 347 -1.78 11.14 -29.12
N ARG A 348 -0.80 12.03 -28.98
CA ARG A 348 -0.59 13.17 -29.84
C ARG A 348 0.12 12.71 -31.11
N GLU A 349 -0.47 13.03 -32.27
CA GLU A 349 0.23 12.88 -33.54
C GLU A 349 1.38 13.90 -33.63
N HIS A 350 2.58 13.41 -33.92
CA HIS A 350 3.77 14.24 -34.12
C HIS A 350 4.31 13.94 -35.52
N ASP A 351 4.10 14.87 -36.45
CA ASP A 351 4.43 14.76 -37.87
C ASP A 351 5.82 15.32 -38.22
N GLY A 352 6.67 15.54 -37.21
CA GLY A 352 8.08 15.88 -37.39
C GLY A 352 8.36 17.31 -37.85
N GLY A 353 7.43 18.26 -37.62
CA GLY A 353 7.56 19.67 -37.99
C GLY A 353 7.55 20.67 -36.82
N LEU A 354 7.82 21.95 -37.16
CA LEU A 354 7.75 23.16 -36.30
C LEU A 354 6.35 23.34 -35.66
N GLY A 355 6.05 22.59 -34.61
CA GLY A 355 4.86 22.74 -33.76
C GLY A 355 5.21 23.04 -32.30
N HIS A 356 4.21 23.07 -31.42
CA HIS A 356 4.39 23.16 -29.97
C HIS A 356 5.05 21.86 -29.44
N VAL A 357 6.34 21.67 -29.66
CA VAL A 357 7.04 20.40 -29.35
C VAL A 357 6.94 20.08 -27.86
N SER A 358 7.21 21.06 -27.01
CA SER A 358 7.26 20.98 -25.56
C SER A 358 6.64 22.22 -24.93
N VAL A 359 6.42 22.20 -23.61
CA VAL A 359 5.87 23.36 -22.87
C VAL A 359 6.75 24.60 -23.09
N GLN A 360 8.07 24.45 -23.04
CA GLN A 360 9.03 25.51 -23.34
C GLN A 360 8.91 26.02 -24.79
N ARG A 361 8.73 25.12 -25.75
CA ARG A 361 8.61 25.46 -27.18
C ARG A 361 7.18 25.76 -27.61
N SER A 362 6.27 26.00 -26.65
CA SER A 362 4.88 26.35 -26.93
C SER A 362 4.74 27.79 -27.43
N GLY A 363 5.71 28.66 -27.13
CA GLY A 363 5.63 30.10 -27.43
C GLY A 363 4.81 30.92 -26.44
N LEU A 364 4.23 30.29 -25.42
CA LEU A 364 3.62 30.99 -24.28
C LEU A 364 4.69 31.53 -23.33
N ASP A 365 4.42 32.68 -22.73
CA ASP A 365 5.28 33.19 -21.65
C ASP A 365 5.12 32.34 -20.38
N GLN A 366 6.17 32.25 -19.56
CA GLN A 366 6.15 31.49 -18.31
C GLN A 366 5.00 31.92 -17.37
N ASP A 367 4.62 33.21 -17.41
CA ASP A 367 3.56 33.76 -16.58
C ASP A 367 2.17 33.31 -17.08
N GLU A 368 2.02 33.07 -18.39
CA GLU A 368 0.81 32.53 -18.98
C GLU A 368 0.63 31.05 -18.63
N ILE A 369 1.72 30.28 -18.65
CA ILE A 369 1.72 28.88 -18.23
C ILE A 369 1.42 28.78 -16.72
N MET A 370 1.95 29.70 -15.92
CA MET A 370 1.60 29.80 -14.51
C MET A 370 0.12 30.10 -14.29
N ARG A 371 -0.50 30.96 -15.09
CA ARG A 371 -1.96 31.17 -15.06
C ARG A 371 -2.71 29.87 -15.33
N ILE A 372 -2.35 29.14 -16.39
CA ILE A 372 -2.96 27.83 -16.72
C ILE A 372 -2.88 26.85 -15.53
N ALA A 373 -1.71 26.82 -14.87
CA ALA A 373 -1.46 25.97 -13.72
C ALA A 373 -2.34 26.34 -12.51
N LEU A 374 -2.50 27.64 -12.23
CA LEU A 374 -3.35 28.13 -11.14
C LEU A 374 -4.84 27.94 -11.41
N GLU A 375 -5.29 28.11 -12.66
CA GLU A 375 -6.68 27.80 -13.06
C GLU A 375 -6.98 26.30 -12.91
N SER A 376 -6.01 25.44 -13.24
CA SER A 376 -6.10 24.00 -12.97
C SER A 376 -6.21 23.73 -11.47
N LEU A 377 -5.34 24.33 -10.66
CA LEU A 377 -5.36 24.17 -9.21
C LEU A 377 -6.71 24.61 -8.61
N ASP A 378 -7.21 25.79 -8.98
CA ASP A 378 -8.49 26.33 -8.52
C ASP A 378 -9.64 25.35 -8.79
N SER A 379 -9.77 24.87 -10.02
CA SER A 379 -10.82 23.94 -10.42
C SER A 379 -10.82 22.62 -9.64
N ARG A 380 -9.65 22.19 -9.13
CA ARG A 380 -9.44 20.89 -8.46
C ARG A 380 -9.39 21.00 -6.94
N ALA A 381 -9.06 22.18 -6.41
CA ALA A 381 -8.95 22.42 -4.98
C ALA A 381 -9.72 23.68 -4.51
N PRO A 382 -11.06 23.75 -4.70
CA PRO A 382 -11.88 24.87 -4.20
C PRO A 382 -11.78 25.06 -2.68
N TRP A 383 -11.40 24.01 -1.94
CA TRP A 383 -11.20 24.06 -0.49
C TRP A 383 -10.07 24.99 -0.06
N LEU A 384 -9.18 25.44 -0.96
CA LEU A 384 -8.13 26.41 -0.67
C LEU A 384 -8.68 27.79 -0.25
N GLU A 385 -9.95 28.10 -0.56
CA GLU A 385 -10.61 29.35 -0.15
C GLU A 385 -11.00 29.37 1.34
N ARG A 386 -11.02 28.19 2.00
CA ARG A 386 -11.42 28.06 3.41
C ARG A 386 -10.51 28.86 4.34
N THR A 387 -11.06 29.24 5.49
CA THR A 387 -10.40 30.09 6.49
C THR A 387 -9.59 29.32 7.53
N ASP A 388 -9.58 27.99 7.48
CA ASP A 388 -8.85 27.17 8.45
C ASP A 388 -7.32 27.24 8.23
N ALA A 389 -6.58 26.94 9.30
CA ALA A 389 -5.13 27.08 9.32
C ALA A 389 -4.44 26.15 8.30
N VAL A 390 -4.98 24.94 8.08
CA VAL A 390 -4.46 23.97 7.14
C VAL A 390 -4.59 24.49 5.72
N SER A 391 -5.78 24.96 5.34
CA SER A 391 -6.03 25.54 4.01
C SER A 391 -5.16 26.76 3.74
N THR A 392 -4.99 27.64 4.74
CA THR A 392 -4.12 28.83 4.64
C THR A 392 -2.65 28.46 4.42
N GLN A 393 -2.13 27.47 5.16
CA GLN A 393 -0.75 27.00 4.98
C GLN A 393 -0.56 26.32 3.62
N ARG A 394 -1.53 25.51 3.18
CA ARG A 394 -1.49 24.79 1.91
C ARG A 394 -1.56 25.73 0.72
N LEU A 395 -2.43 26.74 0.75
CA LEU A 395 -2.50 27.79 -0.25
C LEU A 395 -1.11 28.43 -0.43
N ARG A 396 -0.52 28.90 0.67
CA ARG A 396 0.80 29.55 0.63
C ARG A 396 1.89 28.61 0.11
N SER A 397 1.86 27.34 0.47
CA SER A 397 2.82 26.33 -0.02
C SER A 397 2.66 26.07 -1.53
N LEU A 398 1.42 25.94 -2.01
CA LEU A 398 1.11 25.60 -3.40
C LEU A 398 1.37 26.77 -4.35
N THR A 399 0.84 27.95 -4.04
CA THR A 399 0.82 29.10 -4.96
C THR A 399 1.87 30.16 -4.62
N GLY A 400 2.38 30.15 -3.39
CA GLY A 400 3.23 31.22 -2.87
C GLY A 400 2.45 32.48 -2.46
N MET A 401 1.10 32.46 -2.53
CA MET A 401 0.24 33.59 -2.21
C MET A 401 -0.31 33.52 -0.79
N ASP A 402 -0.66 34.67 -0.22
CA ASP A 402 -1.62 34.73 0.88
C ASP A 402 -3.08 34.70 0.38
N ARG A 403 -4.04 34.77 1.31
CA ARG A 403 -5.46 34.68 0.99
C ARG A 403 -6.00 35.90 0.27
N GLU A 404 -5.48 37.09 0.56
CA GLU A 404 -5.92 38.32 -0.10
C GLU A 404 -5.42 38.34 -1.54
N GLU A 405 -4.15 37.95 -1.75
CA GLU A 405 -3.57 37.77 -3.07
C GLU A 405 -4.34 36.72 -3.89
N TRP A 406 -4.65 35.56 -3.31
CA TRP A 406 -5.39 34.49 -3.98
C TRP A 406 -6.81 34.92 -4.34
N GLY A 407 -7.55 35.53 -3.40
CA GLY A 407 -8.90 36.01 -3.65
C GLY A 407 -8.94 37.11 -4.72
N SER A 408 -7.94 38.00 -4.72
CA SER A 408 -7.78 39.03 -5.76
C SER A 408 -7.48 38.41 -7.14
N TRP A 409 -6.62 37.38 -7.18
CA TRP A 409 -6.30 36.66 -8.41
C TRP A 409 -7.49 35.86 -8.95
N LEU A 410 -8.29 35.23 -8.09
CA LEU A 410 -9.53 34.53 -8.51
C LEU A 410 -10.56 35.49 -9.11
N ALA A 411 -10.64 36.72 -8.60
CA ALA A 411 -11.56 37.73 -9.12
C ALA A 411 -11.12 38.29 -10.49
N ASP A 412 -9.82 38.31 -10.77
CA ASP A 412 -9.23 38.78 -12.03
C ASP A 412 -7.99 37.92 -12.41
N PRO A 413 -8.19 36.71 -12.95
CA PRO A 413 -7.11 35.78 -13.26
C PRO A 413 -6.18 36.34 -14.34
N LYS A 414 -4.94 36.63 -13.93
CA LYS A 414 -3.92 37.23 -14.81
C LYS A 414 -2.61 36.43 -14.79
N PRO A 415 -1.80 36.51 -15.87
CA PRO A 415 -0.44 35.98 -15.87
C PRO A 415 0.39 36.55 -14.72
N ILE A 416 1.12 35.67 -14.03
CA ILE A 416 2.03 36.05 -12.94
C ILE A 416 3.28 35.16 -12.95
N PRO A 417 4.41 35.63 -12.36
CA PRO A 417 5.61 34.81 -12.25
C PRO A 417 5.39 33.48 -11.52
N PRO A 418 6.04 32.39 -11.96
CA PRO A 418 6.04 31.10 -11.26
C PRO A 418 6.47 31.25 -9.80
N ARG A 419 5.58 30.84 -8.87
CA ARG A 419 5.80 30.86 -7.42
C ARG A 419 5.18 29.63 -6.74
N GLY A 420 5.69 29.31 -5.54
CA GLY A 420 5.24 28.14 -4.78
C GLY A 420 5.57 26.82 -5.48
N ARG A 421 4.97 25.73 -5.00
CA ARG A 421 5.14 24.39 -5.58
C ARG A 421 4.61 24.29 -7.01
N ILE A 422 3.48 24.93 -7.30
CA ILE A 422 2.92 24.97 -8.66
C ILE A 422 3.88 25.68 -9.61
N GLY A 423 4.44 26.82 -9.20
CA GLY A 423 5.48 27.49 -9.96
C GLY A 423 6.70 26.62 -10.20
N SER A 424 7.11 25.81 -9.22
CA SER A 424 8.22 24.87 -9.44
C SER A 424 7.91 23.80 -10.49
N ILE A 425 6.66 23.35 -10.64
CA ILE A 425 6.25 22.46 -11.73
C ILE A 425 6.40 23.16 -13.08
N VAL A 426 5.90 24.40 -13.17
CA VAL A 426 6.01 25.22 -14.39
C VAL A 426 7.47 25.41 -14.80
N THR A 427 8.35 25.78 -13.87
CA THR A 427 9.79 25.92 -14.14
C THR A 427 10.41 24.61 -14.62
N ALA A 428 10.10 23.48 -13.97
CA ALA A 428 10.67 22.19 -14.35
C ALA A 428 10.23 21.75 -15.77
N GLU A 429 8.99 22.02 -16.17
CA GLU A 429 8.50 21.75 -17.53
C GLU A 429 9.12 22.67 -18.59
N LEU A 430 9.39 23.92 -18.24
CA LEU A 430 10.14 24.85 -19.09
C LEU A 430 11.61 24.43 -19.25
N ASP A 431 12.15 23.69 -18.29
CA ASP A 431 13.53 23.19 -18.31
C ASP A 431 13.70 21.90 -19.13
N ILE A 432 12.69 21.36 -19.83
CA ILE A 432 12.81 20.13 -20.63
C ILE A 432 12.35 20.27 -22.09
N GLY A 433 12.89 21.31 -22.74
CA GLY A 433 12.51 21.76 -24.08
C GLY A 433 12.67 20.77 -25.22
N ASP A 434 13.61 19.82 -25.11
CA ASP A 434 14.01 18.92 -26.20
C ASP A 434 13.34 17.53 -26.10
N SER A 435 12.31 17.41 -25.26
CA SER A 435 11.43 16.23 -25.21
C SER A 435 10.00 16.62 -25.58
N ALA A 436 9.35 15.84 -26.44
CA ALA A 436 8.00 16.13 -26.90
C ALA A 436 6.99 15.18 -26.25
N PRO A 437 6.10 15.65 -25.36
CA PRO A 437 5.03 14.82 -24.81
C PRO A 437 4.16 14.24 -25.91
N LEU A 438 4.18 12.90 -26.04
CA LEU A 438 3.31 12.14 -26.93
C LEU A 438 2.01 11.77 -26.24
N SER A 439 2.09 11.38 -24.97
CA SER A 439 0.90 11.01 -24.19
C SER A 439 1.14 11.25 -22.71
N ILE A 440 0.05 11.55 -22.02
CA ILE A 440 -0.03 11.66 -20.55
C ILE A 440 -1.18 10.76 -20.10
N GLU A 441 -1.01 10.02 -19.01
CA GLU A 441 -1.92 8.93 -18.62
C GLU A 441 -2.20 7.96 -19.78
N TRP A 442 -1.16 7.39 -20.39
CA TRP A 442 -1.35 6.41 -21.45
C TRP A 442 -1.83 5.07 -20.90
N LYS A 443 -3.00 4.60 -21.35
CA LYS A 443 -3.59 3.33 -20.92
C LYS A 443 -2.88 2.14 -21.56
N ILE A 444 -2.26 1.30 -20.74
CA ILE A 444 -1.69 0.02 -21.17
C ILE A 444 -2.81 -0.89 -21.68
N GLY A 445 -2.72 -1.27 -22.95
CA GLY A 445 -3.72 -2.12 -23.60
C GLY A 445 -4.98 -1.36 -24.03
N ASN A 446 -4.83 -0.09 -24.44
CA ASN A 446 -5.94 0.75 -24.92
C ASN A 446 -6.85 0.04 -25.94
N THR A 447 -6.28 -0.85 -26.77
CA THR A 447 -7.01 -1.62 -27.80
C THR A 447 -7.36 -3.06 -27.42
N SER A 448 -6.74 -3.65 -26.40
CA SER A 448 -6.80 -5.10 -26.08
C SER A 448 -7.01 -5.44 -24.60
N ASP A 449 -7.40 -4.46 -23.77
CA ASP A 449 -7.53 -4.48 -22.31
C ASP A 449 -6.23 -4.75 -21.51
N HIS A 450 -5.20 -5.28 -22.17
CA HIS A 450 -3.89 -5.58 -21.60
C HIS A 450 -2.82 -5.65 -22.70
N VAL A 451 -1.56 -5.54 -22.30
CA VAL A 451 -0.39 -5.87 -23.13
C VAL A 451 0.23 -7.17 -22.62
N GLN A 452 0.62 -8.06 -23.52
CA GLN A 452 1.27 -9.32 -23.14
C GLN A 452 2.79 -9.18 -23.21
N LEU A 453 3.46 -9.28 -22.06
CA LEU A 453 4.92 -9.30 -21.99
C LEU A 453 5.40 -10.74 -22.10
N ARG A 454 6.21 -11.03 -23.12
CA ARG A 454 6.69 -12.39 -23.40
C ARG A 454 8.13 -12.58 -22.91
N PRO A 455 8.46 -13.77 -22.38
CA PRO A 455 9.83 -14.11 -22.05
C PRO A 455 10.70 -14.17 -23.33
N THR A 456 11.87 -13.55 -23.29
CA THR A 456 12.95 -13.73 -24.28
C THR A 456 14.15 -14.42 -23.63
N PRO A 457 15.14 -14.94 -24.39
CA PRO A 457 16.34 -15.53 -23.82
C PRO A 457 17.05 -14.62 -22.82
N GLU A 458 17.08 -13.31 -23.07
CA GLU A 458 17.69 -12.31 -22.18
C GLU A 458 16.93 -12.14 -20.86
N ILE A 459 15.60 -12.34 -20.87
CA ILE A 459 14.73 -12.22 -19.68
C ILE A 459 14.67 -13.54 -18.90
N SER A 460 14.67 -14.68 -19.60
CA SER A 460 14.27 -16.00 -19.06
C SER A 460 15.38 -17.01 -18.91
N VAL A 461 16.56 -16.53 -18.54
CA VAL A 461 17.77 -17.36 -18.38
C VAL A 461 17.63 -18.44 -17.30
N ARG A 462 16.66 -18.31 -16.36
CA ARG A 462 16.43 -19.29 -15.30
C ARG A 462 15.49 -20.45 -15.68
N GLY A 463 14.88 -20.42 -16.88
CA GLY A 463 13.83 -21.37 -17.27
C GLY A 463 12.53 -21.20 -16.45
N GLY A 464 11.40 -21.68 -16.97
CA GLY A 464 10.13 -21.71 -16.21
C GLY A 464 9.49 -20.35 -15.93
N ILE A 465 9.65 -19.38 -16.84
CA ILE A 465 8.99 -18.08 -16.77
C ILE A 465 7.94 -18.01 -17.87
N ASP A 466 6.67 -17.78 -17.49
CA ASP A 466 5.57 -17.65 -18.44
C ASP A 466 5.31 -16.17 -18.79
N PRO A 467 4.68 -15.91 -19.94
CA PRO A 467 4.19 -14.59 -20.27
C PRO A 467 3.26 -14.03 -19.19
N ILE A 468 3.36 -12.73 -18.95
CA ILE A 468 2.44 -12.01 -18.07
C ILE A 468 1.61 -11.00 -18.88
N ARG A 469 0.35 -10.85 -18.51
CA ARG A 469 -0.51 -9.78 -19.03
C ARG A 469 -0.42 -8.59 -18.10
N VAL A 470 -0.16 -7.41 -18.63
CA VAL A 470 -0.03 -6.17 -17.85
C VAL A 470 -1.08 -5.14 -18.24
N ARG A 471 -1.53 -4.38 -17.25
CA ARG A 471 -2.46 -3.25 -17.37
C ARG A 471 -2.03 -2.11 -16.45
N GLY A 472 -2.52 -0.91 -16.70
CA GLY A 472 -2.19 0.27 -15.91
C GLY A 472 -2.14 1.52 -16.78
N TRP A 473 -1.54 2.57 -16.24
CA TRP A 473 -1.45 3.89 -16.84
C TRP A 473 -0.02 4.39 -16.75
N ILE A 474 0.56 4.81 -17.88
CA ILE A 474 1.88 5.43 -17.92
C ILE A 474 1.68 6.94 -17.80
N ASP A 475 2.20 7.54 -16.73
CA ASP A 475 1.96 8.95 -16.42
C ASP A 475 2.38 9.87 -17.58
N ARG A 476 3.57 9.67 -18.17
CA ARG A 476 4.02 10.42 -19.34
C ARG A 476 4.96 9.65 -20.26
N VAL A 477 4.73 9.82 -21.56
CA VAL A 477 5.57 9.29 -22.64
C VAL A 477 6.02 10.44 -23.53
N ASP A 478 7.34 10.55 -23.73
CA ASP A 478 7.94 11.57 -24.58
C ASP A 478 8.58 10.95 -25.82
N LEU A 479 8.46 11.64 -26.95
CA LEU A 479 9.31 11.47 -28.13
C LEU A 479 10.60 12.25 -27.93
N LEU A 480 11.72 11.62 -28.27
CA LEU A 480 13.03 12.22 -28.26
C LEU A 480 13.53 12.39 -29.71
N PRO A 481 14.30 13.46 -29.99
CA PRO A 481 14.86 13.68 -31.31
C PRO A 481 15.93 12.63 -31.60
N ILE A 482 15.94 12.11 -32.83
CA ILE A 482 17.03 11.30 -33.38
C ILE A 482 18.24 12.19 -33.63
N GLU A 483 18.00 13.36 -34.22
CA GLU A 483 19.01 14.41 -34.41
C GLU A 483 18.37 15.78 -34.15
N LEU A 484 18.77 16.43 -33.05
CA LEU A 484 18.18 17.71 -32.64
C LEU A 484 18.46 18.83 -33.65
N ALA A 485 19.67 18.87 -34.21
CA ALA A 485 20.11 19.94 -35.12
C ALA A 485 19.30 20.00 -36.42
N SER A 486 18.85 18.85 -36.92
CA SER A 486 18.01 18.73 -38.12
C SER A 486 16.51 18.64 -37.80
N GLU A 487 16.14 18.69 -36.51
CA GLU A 487 14.79 18.39 -36.02
C GLU A 487 14.25 17.05 -36.56
N THR A 488 15.11 16.04 -36.64
CA THR A 488 14.70 14.70 -37.06
C THR A 488 14.16 13.94 -35.86
N TRP A 489 12.86 13.68 -35.84
CA TRP A 489 12.17 12.97 -34.75
C TRP A 489 11.75 11.54 -35.12
N ILE A 490 11.61 11.27 -36.42
CA ILE A 490 11.11 10.00 -36.97
C ILE A 490 12.05 9.53 -38.08
N ASP A 491 12.46 8.27 -38.04
CA ASP A 491 13.16 7.58 -39.13
C ASP A 491 12.20 6.61 -39.83
N ASP A 492 11.70 7.01 -41.00
CA ASP A 492 10.80 6.18 -41.80
C ASP A 492 11.44 4.91 -42.35
N ALA A 493 12.78 4.83 -42.40
CA ALA A 493 13.51 3.64 -42.77
C ALA A 493 13.75 2.69 -41.58
N GLY A 494 13.32 3.08 -40.37
CA GLY A 494 13.37 2.24 -39.18
C GLY A 494 12.49 1.00 -39.29
N SER A 495 12.80 0.00 -38.47
CA SER A 495 12.11 -1.29 -38.44
C SER A 495 10.66 -1.15 -37.96
N ASP A 496 9.75 -1.96 -38.49
CA ASP A 496 8.30 -1.95 -38.19
C ASP A 496 7.90 -3.05 -37.18
N SER A 497 8.87 -3.73 -36.58
CA SER A 497 8.66 -4.74 -35.54
C SER A 497 8.92 -4.19 -34.14
N VAL A 498 8.38 -4.86 -33.12
CA VAL A 498 8.69 -4.58 -31.71
C VAL A 498 10.20 -4.61 -31.48
N ALA A 499 10.72 -3.65 -30.71
CA ALA A 499 12.14 -3.56 -30.39
C ALA A 499 12.64 -4.83 -29.67
N PRO A 500 13.75 -5.43 -30.12
CA PRO A 500 14.36 -6.54 -29.39
C PRO A 500 14.92 -6.05 -28.05
N ILE A 501 14.99 -6.93 -27.06
CA ILE A 501 15.62 -6.60 -25.77
C ILE A 501 17.09 -6.25 -25.99
N ARG A 502 17.83 -7.09 -26.71
CA ARG A 502 19.19 -6.79 -27.16
C ARG A 502 19.15 -6.17 -28.57
N VAL A 503 19.31 -4.85 -28.64
CA VAL A 503 19.31 -4.10 -29.91
C VAL A 503 20.65 -4.24 -30.63
N THR A 504 21.77 -4.07 -29.92
CA THR A 504 23.12 -4.19 -30.50
C THR A 504 23.33 -5.56 -31.12
N GLY A 505 23.73 -5.59 -32.40
CA GLY A 505 23.98 -6.82 -33.15
C GLY A 505 22.74 -7.47 -33.78
N SER A 506 21.53 -6.96 -33.53
CA SER A 506 20.30 -7.50 -34.12
C SER A 506 20.02 -7.03 -35.56
N GLY A 507 20.63 -5.91 -35.98
CA GLY A 507 20.31 -5.22 -37.23
C GLY A 507 19.02 -4.38 -37.18
N TRP A 508 18.27 -4.42 -36.08
CA TRP A 508 17.07 -3.61 -35.86
C TRP A 508 17.42 -2.14 -35.66
N ARG A 509 16.58 -1.24 -36.17
CA ARG A 509 16.74 0.22 -36.04
C ARG A 509 15.42 0.88 -35.63
N PRO A 510 15.44 1.85 -34.70
CA PRO A 510 14.23 2.52 -34.27
C PRO A 510 13.68 3.44 -35.34
N ARG A 511 12.34 3.50 -35.44
CA ARG A 511 11.62 4.58 -36.13
C ARG A 511 11.48 5.81 -35.22
N ARG A 512 11.23 5.58 -33.92
CA ARG A 512 11.09 6.64 -32.91
C ARG A 512 11.90 6.32 -31.66
N LEU A 513 12.45 7.35 -31.04
CA LEU A 513 13.15 7.26 -29.75
C LEU A 513 12.23 7.74 -28.64
N ILE A 514 12.04 6.93 -27.61
CA ILE A 514 11.02 7.16 -26.59
C ILE A 514 11.66 7.28 -25.21
N ALA A 515 11.13 8.21 -24.41
CA ALA A 515 11.38 8.30 -22.98
C ALA A 515 10.10 8.05 -22.16
N ILE A 516 10.22 7.27 -21.09
CA ILE A 516 9.13 7.01 -20.14
C ILE A 516 9.38 7.79 -18.85
N ARG A 517 8.40 8.56 -18.41
CA ARG A 517 8.44 9.29 -17.14
C ARG A 517 7.26 8.86 -16.27
N ASP A 518 7.58 8.42 -15.06
CA ASP A 518 6.61 8.15 -14.01
C ASP A 518 6.65 9.31 -13.00
N LEU A 519 5.49 9.78 -12.56
CA LEU A 519 5.33 10.93 -11.71
C LEU A 519 5.27 10.50 -10.26
N LYS A 520 6.01 11.20 -9.40
CA LYS A 520 6.02 10.94 -7.96
C LYS A 520 6.04 12.24 -7.18
N THR A 521 5.20 12.33 -6.16
CA THR A 521 5.19 13.49 -5.26
C THR A 521 6.10 13.26 -4.07
N SER A 522 6.85 14.30 -3.69
CA SER A 522 7.79 14.25 -2.56
C SER A 522 7.65 15.50 -1.69
N GLU A 523 7.53 15.25 -0.38
CA GLU A 523 7.68 16.26 0.67
C GLU A 523 9.14 16.36 1.14
N GLU A 524 9.99 15.39 0.77
CA GLU A 524 11.40 15.33 1.16
C GLU A 524 12.32 16.14 0.26
N SER A 525 13.46 16.57 0.81
CA SER A 525 14.48 17.36 0.11
C SER A 525 15.37 16.56 -0.86
N SER A 526 15.45 15.23 -0.71
CA SER A 526 16.39 14.39 -1.47
C SER A 526 15.76 13.72 -2.72
N LEU A 527 15.32 14.53 -3.68
CA LEU A 527 14.59 14.09 -4.89
C LEU A 527 15.27 12.93 -5.64
N ARG A 528 16.61 12.94 -5.69
CA ARG A 528 17.41 11.93 -6.40
C ARG A 528 17.23 10.50 -5.84
N ASN A 529 17.02 10.35 -4.53
CA ASN A 529 16.83 9.03 -3.92
C ASN A 529 15.51 8.38 -4.38
N ARG A 530 14.48 9.19 -4.65
CA ARG A 530 13.21 8.69 -5.19
C ARG A 530 13.39 8.13 -6.60
N HIS A 531 14.20 8.80 -7.43
CA HIS A 531 14.55 8.31 -8.76
C HIS A 531 15.31 6.98 -8.69
N TYR A 532 16.32 6.87 -7.82
CA TYR A 532 17.04 5.61 -7.61
C TYR A 532 16.12 4.46 -7.17
N SER A 533 15.21 4.74 -6.23
CA SER A 533 14.24 3.75 -5.76
C SER A 533 13.31 3.30 -6.90
N GLY A 534 12.81 4.24 -7.71
CA GLY A 534 11.94 3.94 -8.85
C GLY A 534 12.62 3.10 -9.94
N LEU A 535 13.90 3.38 -10.19
CA LEU A 535 14.68 2.68 -11.20
C LEU A 535 15.12 1.28 -10.74
N LEU A 536 15.60 1.15 -9.51
CA LEU A 536 16.32 -0.05 -9.07
C LEU A 536 15.51 -0.96 -8.12
N GLU A 537 14.56 -0.40 -7.36
CA GLU A 537 13.76 -1.17 -6.39
C GLU A 537 12.34 -1.46 -6.88
N GLU A 538 11.80 -0.63 -7.79
CA GLU A 538 10.44 -0.75 -8.31
C GLU A 538 10.42 -1.40 -9.70
N LEU A 539 9.27 -1.94 -10.11
CA LEU A 539 9.12 -2.62 -11.42
C LEU A 539 8.45 -1.72 -12.47
N GLN A 540 7.89 -0.59 -12.04
CA GLN A 540 6.97 0.22 -12.82
C GLN A 540 7.60 0.73 -14.13
N LEU A 541 8.76 1.38 -14.06
CA LEU A 541 9.44 1.92 -15.25
C LEU A 541 9.78 0.86 -16.30
N ALA A 542 10.26 -0.31 -15.88
CA ALA A 542 10.61 -1.39 -16.80
C ALA A 542 9.38 -2.00 -17.47
N ILE A 543 8.29 -2.18 -16.71
CA ILE A 543 7.01 -2.66 -17.25
C ILE A 543 6.45 -1.64 -18.25
N TYR A 544 6.50 -0.34 -17.91
CA TYR A 544 6.03 0.74 -18.77
C TYR A 544 6.82 0.82 -20.07
N ALA A 545 8.15 0.81 -19.98
CA ALA A 545 9.02 0.78 -21.14
C ALA A 545 8.69 -0.38 -22.08
N ARG A 546 8.61 -1.61 -21.56
CA ARG A 546 8.33 -2.76 -22.40
C ARG A 546 6.90 -2.78 -22.92
N ALA A 547 5.92 -2.39 -22.11
CA ALA A 547 4.52 -2.33 -22.55
C ALA A 547 4.32 -1.33 -23.70
N TRP A 548 5.05 -0.21 -23.67
CA TRP A 548 5.06 0.75 -24.77
C TRP A 548 5.65 0.13 -26.06
N GLU A 549 6.82 -0.50 -25.98
CA GLU A 549 7.46 -1.15 -27.14
C GLU A 549 6.59 -2.24 -27.78
N GLU A 550 5.89 -3.03 -26.96
CA GLU A 550 4.98 -4.08 -27.45
C GLU A 550 3.72 -3.52 -28.12
N ALA A 551 3.25 -2.34 -27.66
CA ALA A 551 2.09 -1.68 -28.24
C ALA A 551 2.43 -0.85 -29.50
N HIS A 552 3.70 -0.42 -29.64
CA HIS A 552 4.16 0.45 -30.71
C HIS A 552 5.37 -0.16 -31.44
N PRO A 553 5.16 -1.10 -32.38
CA PRO A 553 6.22 -1.59 -33.23
C PRO A 553 6.99 -0.45 -33.93
N GLY A 554 8.32 -0.51 -33.89
CA GLY A 554 9.20 0.55 -34.39
C GLY A 554 9.66 1.57 -33.35
N ASP A 555 9.05 1.61 -32.16
CA ASP A 555 9.51 2.47 -31.08
C ASP A 555 10.62 1.78 -30.26
N LEU A 556 11.63 2.56 -29.88
CA LEU A 556 12.65 2.13 -28.92
C LEU A 556 12.62 3.02 -27.69
N VAL A 557 12.38 2.42 -26.53
CA VAL A 557 12.57 3.12 -25.27
C VAL A 557 14.05 3.15 -24.95
N ILE A 558 14.61 4.37 -24.96
CA ILE A 558 16.03 4.66 -24.71
C ILE A 558 16.26 5.41 -23.40
N ALA A 559 15.18 5.85 -22.74
CA ALA A 559 15.25 6.55 -21.48
C ALA A 559 14.05 6.20 -20.59
N ALA A 560 14.30 6.05 -19.29
CA ALA A 560 13.22 5.87 -18.32
C ALA A 560 13.58 6.53 -16.99
N GLY A 561 12.62 7.15 -16.32
CA GLY A 561 12.90 7.77 -15.03
C GLY A 561 11.70 8.38 -14.32
N ILE A 562 11.99 9.12 -13.25
CA ILE A 562 10.99 9.66 -12.34
C ILE A 562 10.99 11.18 -12.43
N SER A 563 9.82 11.76 -12.66
CA SER A 563 9.59 13.18 -12.42
C SER A 563 9.13 13.37 -10.99
N VAL A 564 9.97 14.00 -10.18
CA VAL A 564 9.62 14.25 -8.77
C VAL A 564 8.99 15.63 -8.68
N ILE A 565 7.76 15.70 -8.17
CA ILE A 565 7.02 16.94 -7.95
C ILE A 565 6.98 17.24 -6.46
N GLY A 566 7.38 18.45 -6.07
CA GLY A 566 7.44 18.85 -4.67
C GLY A 566 7.77 20.32 -4.50
N HIS A 567 8.47 20.66 -3.42
CA HIS A 567 9.02 22.02 -3.22
C HIS A 567 9.97 22.46 -4.32
N LYS A 568 10.76 21.50 -4.82
CA LYS A 568 11.53 21.62 -6.05
C LYS A 568 11.12 20.43 -6.92
N SER A 569 10.63 20.73 -8.11
CA SER A 569 10.31 19.74 -9.13
C SER A 569 11.52 19.50 -10.01
N GLU A 570 11.80 18.24 -10.34
CA GLU A 570 12.94 17.86 -11.19
C GLU A 570 12.63 16.57 -11.96
N HIS A 571 12.98 16.55 -13.24
CA HIS A 571 12.77 15.41 -14.13
C HIS A 571 14.06 14.61 -14.25
N PHE A 572 14.08 13.37 -13.76
CA PHE A 572 15.24 12.48 -13.87
C PHE A 572 15.02 11.43 -14.95
N LEU A 573 16.06 11.14 -15.74
CA LEU A 573 16.07 10.05 -16.72
C LEU A 573 17.37 9.24 -16.62
N GLU A 574 17.24 7.92 -16.59
CA GLU A 574 18.35 7.01 -16.89
C GLU A 574 18.40 6.79 -18.40
N LEU A 575 19.57 7.00 -19.02
CA LEU A 575 19.74 6.91 -20.46
C LEU A 575 20.40 5.60 -20.89
N SER A 576 20.01 5.12 -22.06
CA SER A 576 20.69 4.09 -22.81
C SER A 576 21.98 4.62 -23.45
N SER A 577 23.03 3.82 -23.43
CA SER A 577 24.26 4.07 -24.19
C SER A 577 24.06 4.04 -25.72
N LEU A 578 22.93 3.52 -26.20
CA LEU A 578 22.54 3.63 -27.61
C LEU A 578 22.17 5.07 -28.01
N PHE A 579 22.01 5.96 -27.04
CA PHE A 579 21.67 7.36 -27.25
C PHE A 579 22.87 8.27 -27.56
N ASP A 580 24.09 7.75 -27.49
CA ASP A 580 25.32 8.55 -27.35
C ASP A 580 26.04 8.91 -28.66
N SER A 581 25.34 9.21 -29.76
CA SER A 581 26.05 9.57 -31.01
C SER A 581 25.52 10.72 -31.88
N PRO A 582 24.46 11.46 -31.50
CA PRO A 582 24.41 12.87 -31.89
C PRO A 582 23.87 13.89 -30.85
N CYS A 583 23.46 13.48 -29.64
CA CYS A 583 22.63 14.31 -28.74
C CYS A 583 23.35 14.89 -27.50
N SER A 584 24.66 15.17 -27.56
CA SER A 584 25.36 15.83 -26.45
C SER A 584 24.81 17.24 -26.21
N GLY A 585 24.15 17.48 -25.08
CA GLY A 585 23.62 18.79 -24.69
C GLY A 585 22.11 19.00 -24.89
N ILE A 586 21.34 17.95 -25.17
CA ILE A 586 19.87 18.06 -25.20
C ILE A 586 19.28 18.31 -23.81
N ASN A 587 18.23 19.10 -23.76
CA ASN A 587 17.55 19.50 -22.56
C ASN A 587 16.30 18.65 -22.31
N ILE A 588 16.49 17.49 -21.66
CA ILE A 588 15.44 16.51 -21.33
C ILE A 588 15.35 16.22 -19.82
N GLY A 589 15.96 17.08 -19.02
CA GLY A 589 16.04 16.97 -17.56
C GLY A 589 17.38 16.40 -17.08
N THR A 590 17.44 16.04 -15.80
CA THR A 590 18.63 15.48 -15.16
C THR A 590 18.89 14.06 -15.64
N GLN A 591 19.89 13.92 -16.51
CA GLN A 591 20.32 12.65 -17.09
C GLN A 591 21.20 11.88 -16.12
N THR A 592 21.07 10.56 -16.13
CA THR A 592 21.80 9.64 -15.25
C THR A 592 22.27 8.40 -16.02
N THR A 593 23.34 7.79 -15.49
CA THR A 593 23.96 6.56 -16.01
C THR A 593 24.19 5.55 -14.88
N ILE A 594 23.24 5.49 -13.94
CA ILE A 594 23.27 4.66 -12.73
C ILE A 594 23.46 3.17 -13.08
N THR A 595 22.80 2.71 -14.14
CA THR A 595 22.81 1.30 -14.56
C THR A 595 24.13 0.91 -15.22
N SER A 596 24.92 1.87 -15.69
CA SER A 596 26.19 1.66 -16.41
C SER A 596 27.24 0.88 -15.62
N GLY A 597 27.26 1.00 -14.28
CA GLY A 597 28.16 0.24 -13.41
C GLY A 597 27.56 -1.06 -12.87
N LEU A 598 26.29 -1.35 -13.17
CA LEU A 598 25.50 -2.37 -12.48
C LEU A 598 25.07 -3.51 -13.40
N HIS A 599 24.49 -3.18 -14.55
CA HIS A 599 23.76 -4.16 -15.36
C HIS A 599 24.54 -4.56 -16.61
N ARG A 600 24.55 -5.88 -16.87
CA ARG A 600 24.93 -6.53 -18.13
C ARG A 600 23.96 -7.67 -18.39
N PHE A 601 23.96 -8.27 -19.58
CA PHE A 601 23.18 -9.49 -19.80
C PHE A 601 23.84 -10.70 -19.10
N MET A 602 23.03 -11.69 -18.75
CA MET A 602 23.48 -12.88 -18.02
C MET A 602 24.54 -13.72 -18.75
N ASP A 603 24.49 -13.74 -20.07
CA ASP A 603 25.38 -14.49 -20.96
C ASP A 603 26.70 -13.73 -21.24
N GLU A 604 26.85 -12.52 -20.73
CA GLU A 604 28.07 -11.72 -20.89
C GLU A 604 29.11 -11.95 -19.80
N ASP A 605 30.37 -11.81 -20.19
CA ASP A 605 31.54 -11.82 -19.32
C ASP A 605 31.84 -10.42 -18.75
N GLU A 606 33.01 -10.28 -18.13
CA GLU A 606 33.51 -9.07 -17.47
C GLU A 606 33.65 -7.86 -18.40
N LYS A 607 33.74 -8.06 -19.73
CA LYS A 607 33.86 -6.96 -20.71
C LYS A 607 32.55 -6.19 -20.86
N ALA A 608 31.42 -6.91 -20.87
CA ALA A 608 30.07 -6.36 -20.85
C ALA A 608 29.81 -5.21 -21.84
N ASP A 609 30.03 -5.46 -23.15
CA ASP A 609 29.92 -4.46 -24.22
C ASP A 609 28.47 -4.06 -24.57
N SER A 610 27.47 -4.76 -24.04
CA SER A 610 26.07 -4.44 -24.30
C SER A 610 25.58 -3.13 -23.68
N ASP A 611 24.41 -2.68 -24.15
CA ASP A 611 23.73 -1.56 -23.57
C ASP A 611 23.22 -1.87 -22.15
N HIS A 612 23.74 -1.14 -21.17
CA HIS A 612 23.43 -1.34 -19.75
C HIS A 612 21.97 -1.05 -19.40
N PHE A 613 21.31 -0.14 -20.11
CA PHE A 613 19.90 0.19 -19.90
C PHE A 613 19.01 -0.97 -20.38
N ARG A 614 19.30 -1.56 -21.54
CA ARG A 614 18.63 -2.77 -22.04
C ARG A 614 18.85 -3.96 -21.11
N ALA A 615 20.06 -4.11 -20.56
CA ALA A 615 20.34 -5.14 -19.56
C ALA A 615 19.56 -4.91 -18.25
N TRP A 616 19.44 -3.66 -17.79
CA TRP A 616 18.57 -3.30 -16.67
C TRP A 616 17.11 -3.65 -16.95
N LEU A 617 16.57 -3.26 -18.11
CA LEU A 617 15.21 -3.57 -18.53
C LEU A 617 14.96 -5.10 -18.48
N ALA A 618 15.87 -5.89 -19.07
CA ALA A 618 15.78 -7.34 -19.05
C ALA A 618 15.79 -7.91 -17.62
N GLN A 619 16.68 -7.41 -16.75
CA GLN A 619 16.75 -7.82 -15.35
C GLN A 619 15.46 -7.51 -14.60
N ARG A 620 14.91 -6.28 -14.72
CA ARG A 620 13.66 -5.89 -14.04
C ARG A 620 12.46 -6.69 -14.54
N LEU A 621 12.36 -6.95 -15.85
CA LEU A 621 11.31 -7.80 -16.42
C LEU A 621 11.43 -9.25 -15.93
N SER A 622 12.66 -9.77 -15.79
CA SER A 622 12.91 -11.08 -15.20
C SER A 622 12.39 -11.15 -13.76
N VAL A 623 12.65 -10.12 -12.95
CA VAL A 623 12.12 -10.00 -11.58
C VAL A 623 10.58 -9.97 -11.59
N ALA A 624 9.97 -9.15 -12.44
CA ALA A 624 8.51 -9.03 -12.53
C ALA A 624 7.83 -10.36 -12.87
N MET A 625 8.34 -11.07 -13.89
CA MET A 625 7.78 -12.36 -14.27
C MET A 625 8.10 -13.45 -13.23
N GLY A 626 9.25 -13.37 -12.55
CA GLY A 626 9.58 -14.23 -11.42
C GLY A 626 8.60 -14.08 -10.27
N VAL A 627 8.23 -12.86 -9.90
CA VAL A 627 7.19 -12.58 -8.89
C VAL A 627 5.85 -13.21 -9.29
N ALA A 628 5.44 -13.04 -10.54
CA ALA A 628 4.21 -13.65 -11.04
C ALA A 628 4.27 -15.19 -11.03
N SER A 629 5.43 -15.77 -11.31
CA SER A 629 5.65 -17.22 -11.26
C SER A 629 5.57 -17.76 -9.83
N ASP A 630 6.18 -17.06 -8.87
CA ASP A 630 6.14 -17.40 -7.46
C ASP A 630 4.71 -17.31 -6.89
N ALA A 631 3.95 -16.28 -7.27
CA ALA A 631 2.54 -16.15 -6.91
C ALA A 631 1.68 -17.32 -7.43
N ARG A 632 1.86 -17.70 -8.71
CA ARG A 632 1.18 -18.86 -9.30
C ARG A 632 1.56 -20.18 -8.63
N SER A 633 2.81 -20.28 -8.16
CA SER A 633 3.30 -21.43 -7.40
C SER A 633 2.86 -21.43 -5.93
N GLY A 634 2.06 -20.44 -5.51
CA GLY A 634 1.55 -20.32 -4.15
C GLY A 634 2.59 -20.00 -3.08
N LYS A 635 3.70 -19.37 -3.48
CA LYS A 635 4.73 -18.90 -2.54
C LYS A 635 4.29 -17.58 -1.91
N VAL A 636 3.76 -17.65 -0.69
CA VAL A 636 3.24 -16.48 0.06
C VAL A 636 4.06 -16.19 1.32
N HIS A 637 5.36 -16.48 1.25
CA HIS A 637 6.26 -16.33 2.39
C HIS A 637 6.46 -14.86 2.81
N PRO A 638 6.63 -14.60 4.11
CA PRO A 638 6.86 -13.24 4.60
C PRO A 638 8.31 -12.81 4.38
N THR A 639 8.50 -11.55 3.97
CA THR A 639 9.81 -10.87 3.89
C THR A 639 9.77 -9.60 4.75
N PRO A 640 9.65 -9.75 6.08
CA PRO A 640 9.45 -8.62 6.99
C PRO A 640 10.65 -7.67 6.97
N SER A 641 10.36 -6.37 6.95
CA SER A 641 11.34 -5.29 7.09
C SER A 641 10.69 -4.10 7.78
N PRO A 642 11.42 -3.25 8.52
CA PRO A 642 10.84 -2.11 9.21
C PRO A 642 10.11 -1.18 8.24
N LYS A 643 10.77 -0.83 7.12
CA LYS A 643 10.25 0.08 6.09
C LYS A 643 8.97 -0.45 5.44
N VAL A 644 8.90 -1.75 5.13
CA VAL A 644 7.73 -2.34 4.47
C VAL A 644 6.59 -2.60 5.48
N CYS A 645 6.91 -3.07 6.69
CA CYS A 645 5.91 -3.43 7.70
C CYS A 645 5.23 -2.23 8.35
N ALA A 646 5.92 -1.10 8.54
CA ALA A 646 5.35 0.10 9.15
C ALA A 646 4.07 0.58 8.44
N TYR A 647 4.09 0.55 7.11
CA TYR A 647 3.00 0.98 6.21
C TYR A 647 2.30 -0.20 5.52
N CYS A 648 2.40 -1.41 6.09
CA CYS A 648 1.75 -2.59 5.51
C CYS A 648 0.25 -2.59 5.86
N PRO A 649 -0.66 -2.68 4.88
CA PRO A 649 -2.10 -2.63 5.12
C PRO A 649 -2.62 -3.84 5.92
N VAL A 650 -1.84 -4.92 5.97
CA VAL A 650 -2.17 -6.17 6.67
C VAL A 650 -1.34 -6.36 7.96
N ARG A 651 -0.72 -5.28 8.47
CA ARG A 651 0.15 -5.36 9.65
C ARG A 651 -0.55 -5.89 10.90
N GLU A 652 -1.85 -5.65 11.06
CA GLU A 652 -2.59 -6.04 12.26
C GLU A 652 -2.81 -7.55 12.36
N ILE A 653 -2.89 -8.22 11.20
CA ILE A 653 -3.11 -9.66 11.09
C ILE A 653 -1.83 -10.47 10.83
N CYS A 654 -0.70 -9.80 10.57
CA CYS A 654 0.58 -10.45 10.30
C CYS A 654 1.39 -10.65 11.60
N ASP A 655 1.48 -11.89 12.05
CA ASP A 655 2.16 -12.34 13.28
C ASP A 655 3.70 -12.22 13.26
N VAL A 656 4.27 -12.07 12.07
CA VAL A 656 5.71 -11.91 11.84
C VAL A 656 6.12 -10.52 11.37
N ARG A 657 5.20 -9.54 11.45
CA ARG A 657 5.49 -8.13 11.08
C ARG A 657 6.69 -7.61 11.87
N MET A 658 7.50 -6.74 11.28
CA MET A 658 8.57 -6.04 11.98
C MET A 658 8.09 -4.66 12.42
N GLU A 659 8.14 -4.40 13.71
CA GLU A 659 7.93 -3.06 14.27
C GLU A 659 9.25 -2.30 14.17
N GLY A 660 9.23 -1.11 13.58
CA GLY A 660 10.40 -0.24 13.58
C GLY A 660 10.70 0.23 14.99
N SER A 661 11.98 0.47 15.29
CA SER A 661 12.34 1.33 16.42
C SER A 661 11.88 2.75 16.08
N PHE A 662 10.92 3.26 16.84
CA PHE A 662 10.53 4.68 16.80
C PHE A 662 11.69 5.58 17.22
#